data_AF-A0A2K2A943-F1
#
_entry.id   AF-A0A2K2A943-F1
#
_cell.length_a   1.000
_cell.length_b   1.000
_cell.length_c   1.000
_cell.angle_alpha   90.00
_cell.angle_beta   90.00
_cell.angle_gamma   90.00
#
_symmetry.space_group_name_H-M   'P 1'
#
loop_
_entity.id
_entity.type
_entity.pdbx_description
1 polymer ?
#
loop_
_entity_poly.entity_id
_entity_poly.type
_entity_poly.pdbx_seq_one_letter_code
_entity_poly.pdbx_strand_id
1 'polypeptide(L)'
;MAVDIVISVIGKIGEFMVEPIGRKFEYLIHYNSNMETLKDQVQLLEEVRKDVQGSVDAAIAKGETIKNEVRNWMSRVDGVILEARKILEDDAVPNKRWFLDLASRYRLSRESENKITAIAKIKVDGQFDNVSMPAAPPEIVSQDFVIFESTRLAIMEIMEALEGNIINFIGIYGMAGVGKTTLVKEIERRAKEDMLFDAVVMAVVSRTVEVKNIQQQIADMLGFKFDEKREQGRAGRLHARLKNVDKILIILDDIWDTLDLAAIGIPFGDDDHQDPENVNCKVRKIVVTTRCRLVCNSMTTGIETSKIIHLNALSENESWGLLKMNTGEVIDSPELNSVAKKVCGECGGLPIALVNVGRAMRDKALEEWEEAALALQKPMPSNIEGTDEIVYKCLKLSYDHLKNREAKSMFLLCCLFPEDYNICIEVLVRYGIGLEMFKDVLTIQEARRRAHSITKNLKDSCLLLAGNETGCIKMNNVVRDVAKTIASDIYFVKAGVKLMEWPNAETLKHFTGISVMYNQINGYPASWDCSDLQILLMQGNCIEQPMPDGVFKGMTTLKVFDQSDIISKGDPYFSRKLEPGFSYLTSLRTLIIKNCRIAAPAAIGNMKMLEVLSLANCKLLDLPQEIGELKNIRLLDLEDCHHSRNKLNAIFPPNVISRWSRLEELYSSSFMKYTREHIAELKSLSHLTTLMMEVPDFGCIPEGFSFPELEVFKIAIRGSVHHKQSNYLEVCGWVNAKKFFAIPSLGCVKPLLKRTQYLKLSSFEGLRTIFPYQLADRDGLAVLKTLEVSDCVDLEYLIDSEEWKMPPVIEQHQHTCLMHLEKLDLQCLGSFKGLCHGALPAELSMSLQKLKGMRFFKCVKLSSVFASLELLQRFDELEELSVDSCEALEYVFNLKIEKPAFEEKKMLSHLRELALCDLPAMKCIWDGPTRLLRLHNLQIADIQNCKKLKVLFDASVAQSLCQLKKLLVKGCDELETVVAKEPQRQDGRVTVDIVVFPQLVELSLLYLPNLAAFCLDSLPFKWPSLEKVEVRQCPKMETLAAIVDSEENQSTPKLKQIKLDGVDLILHGRSLNKFIQKYSEARELRNLINDHQSRMQGLTES
;
A
#
# COMPACT_ATOMS: atom_id res chain seq x y z
N MET A 1 -0.38 61.91 67.95
CA MET A 1 -1.24 60.71 67.93
C MET A 1 -2.13 60.59 66.68
N ALA A 2 -2.76 61.66 66.17
CA ALA A 2 -3.55 61.57 64.93
C ALA A 2 -2.71 61.58 63.63
N VAL A 3 -1.47 62.11 63.66
CA VAL A 3 -0.62 62.22 62.47
C VAL A 3 0.17 60.93 62.20
N ASP A 4 0.64 60.23 63.24
CA ASP A 4 1.40 58.98 63.08
C ASP A 4 0.54 57.78 62.63
N ILE A 5 -0.75 57.76 62.98
CA ILE A 5 -1.69 56.73 62.51
C ILE A 5 -2.00 56.92 61.02
N VAL A 6 -2.11 58.17 60.56
CA VAL A 6 -2.35 58.49 59.14
C VAL A 6 -1.12 58.15 58.29
N ILE A 7 0.10 58.39 58.77
CA ILE A 7 1.32 58.05 58.04
C ILE A 7 1.54 56.52 57.99
N SER A 8 1.23 55.77 59.06
CA SER A 8 1.34 54.30 59.05
C SER A 8 0.29 53.61 58.17
N VAL A 9 -0.92 54.17 58.08
CA VAL A 9 -1.99 53.65 57.21
C VAL A 9 -1.71 54.00 55.75
N ILE A 10 -1.21 55.21 55.44
CA ILE A 10 -0.80 55.60 54.07
C ILE A 10 0.42 54.79 53.60
N GLY A 11 1.39 54.48 54.47
CA GLY A 11 2.53 53.63 54.16
C GLY A 11 2.15 52.18 53.81
N LYS A 12 1.25 51.56 54.59
CA LYS A 12 0.74 50.21 54.31
C LYS A 12 -0.20 50.14 53.09
N ILE A 13 -0.98 51.20 52.85
CA ILE A 13 -1.80 51.31 51.64
C ILE A 13 -0.90 51.51 50.40
N GLY A 14 0.21 52.24 50.54
CA GLY A 14 1.23 52.37 49.50
C GLY A 14 1.87 51.03 49.12
N GLU A 15 2.27 50.21 50.08
CA GLU A 15 2.83 48.87 49.81
C GLU A 15 1.79 47.88 49.24
N PHE A 16 0.52 47.93 49.67
CA PHE A 16 -0.55 47.09 49.12
C PHE A 16 -1.10 47.56 47.76
N MET A 17 -0.91 48.82 47.38
CA MET A 17 -1.36 49.35 46.09
C MET A 17 -0.28 49.29 45.00
N VAL A 18 1.02 49.29 45.34
CA VAL A 18 2.10 49.27 44.33
C VAL A 18 2.24 47.91 43.63
N GLU A 19 2.00 46.78 44.31
CA GLU A 19 2.12 45.45 43.69
C GLU A 19 0.97 45.11 42.70
N PRO A 20 -0.32 45.39 43.01
CA PRO A 20 -1.43 45.16 42.07
C PRO A 20 -1.52 46.21 40.96
N ILE A 21 -1.10 47.46 41.22
CA ILE A 21 -1.04 48.51 40.19
C ILE A 21 0.18 48.29 39.30
N GLY A 22 1.31 47.84 39.85
CA GLY A 22 2.51 47.43 39.10
C GLY A 22 2.23 46.32 38.08
N ARG A 23 1.58 45.22 38.50
CA ARG A 23 1.15 44.14 37.58
C ARG A 23 0.18 44.62 36.50
N LYS A 24 -0.69 45.59 36.79
CA LYS A 24 -1.63 46.16 35.80
C LYS A 24 -0.92 47.03 34.76
N PHE A 25 0.12 47.75 35.15
CA PHE A 25 0.97 48.50 34.22
C PHE A 25 1.91 47.58 33.43
N GLU A 26 2.30 46.43 33.98
CA GLU A 26 3.16 45.43 33.31
C GLU A 26 2.53 44.93 31.99
N TYR A 27 1.24 44.59 31.98
CA TYR A 27 0.49 44.23 30.77
C TYR A 27 0.42 45.35 29.72
N LEU A 28 0.41 46.61 30.17
CA LEU A 28 0.39 47.77 29.26
C LEU A 28 1.78 48.06 28.67
N ILE A 29 2.83 47.89 29.48
CA ILE A 29 4.23 48.07 29.07
C ILE A 29 4.66 46.95 28.12
N HIS A 30 4.27 45.70 28.41
CA HIS A 30 4.60 44.53 27.61
C HIS A 30 3.57 44.21 26.52
N TYR A 31 2.57 45.08 26.28
CA TYR A 31 1.51 44.87 25.29
C TYR A 31 2.05 44.41 23.92
N ASN A 32 2.93 45.20 23.30
CA ASN A 32 3.50 44.87 22.00
C ASN A 32 4.29 43.56 22.03
N SER A 33 5.05 43.33 23.10
CA SER A 33 5.84 42.10 23.27
C SER A 33 4.96 40.87 23.44
N ASN A 34 3.85 40.96 24.20
CA ASN A 34 2.90 39.87 24.38
C ASN A 34 2.09 39.58 23.11
N MET A 35 1.77 40.61 22.32
CA MET A 35 1.08 40.45 21.04
C MET A 35 1.99 39.83 19.97
N GLU A 36 3.25 40.27 19.87
CA GLU A 36 4.27 39.63 19.02
C GLU A 36 4.52 38.19 19.46
N THR A 37 4.70 37.95 20.77
CA THR A 37 4.91 36.60 21.31
C THR A 37 3.71 35.69 21.04
N LEU A 38 2.47 36.19 21.14
CA LEU A 38 1.29 35.41 20.79
C LEU A 38 1.30 35.04 19.30
N LYS A 39 1.63 36.00 18.42
CA LYS A 39 1.72 35.77 16.97
C LYS A 39 2.76 34.71 16.64
N ASP A 40 3.95 34.78 17.23
CA ASP A 40 5.02 33.81 17.05
C ASP A 40 4.63 32.43 17.59
N GLN A 41 4.00 32.38 18.77
CA GLN A 41 3.55 31.12 19.37
C GLN A 41 2.43 30.45 18.58
N VAL A 42 1.54 31.23 17.95
CA VAL A 42 0.50 30.72 17.04
C VAL A 42 1.12 30.17 15.76
N GLN A 43 2.05 30.88 15.13
CA GLN A 43 2.77 30.38 13.95
C GLN A 43 3.48 29.05 14.23
N LEU A 44 4.18 28.96 15.36
CA LEU A 44 4.87 27.72 15.73
C LEU A 44 3.89 26.59 16.11
N LEU A 45 2.69 26.89 16.60
CA LEU A 45 1.64 25.87 16.81
C LEU A 45 1.05 25.37 15.48
N GLU A 46 0.93 26.25 14.48
CA GLU A 46 0.50 25.90 13.13
C GLU A 46 1.48 24.97 12.42
N GLU A 47 2.79 25.20 12.60
CA GLU A 47 3.85 24.30 12.11
C GLU A 47 3.74 22.92 12.74
N VAL A 48 3.64 22.83 14.07
CA VAL A 48 3.47 21.54 14.78
C VAL A 48 2.20 20.82 14.34
N ARG A 49 1.08 21.55 14.17
CA ARG A 49 -0.16 20.99 13.65
C ARG A 49 0.02 20.45 12.21
N LYS A 50 0.76 21.16 11.37
CA LYS A 50 1.05 20.75 9.98
C LYS A 50 1.93 19.50 9.94
N ASP A 51 2.89 19.37 10.84
CA ASP A 51 3.74 18.17 10.94
C ASP A 51 2.94 16.94 11.40
N VAL A 52 2.07 17.12 12.40
CA VAL A 52 1.15 16.06 12.85
C VAL A 52 0.16 15.69 11.74
N GLN A 53 -0.36 16.67 10.99
CA GLN A 53 -1.23 16.42 9.84
C GLN A 53 -0.50 15.67 8.71
N GLY A 54 0.75 16.03 8.41
CA GLY A 54 1.56 15.31 7.43
C GLY A 54 1.83 13.86 7.84
N SER A 55 2.00 13.61 9.15
CA SER A 55 2.09 12.26 9.70
C SER A 55 0.77 11.49 9.57
N VAL A 56 -0.37 12.16 9.80
CA VAL A 56 -1.72 11.62 9.63
C VAL A 56 -1.99 11.27 8.16
N ASP A 57 -1.60 12.14 7.23
CA ASP A 57 -1.80 11.93 5.80
C ASP A 57 -0.92 10.77 5.30
N ALA A 58 0.33 10.68 5.78
CA ALA A 58 1.21 9.54 5.51
C ALA A 58 0.65 8.21 6.05
N ALA A 59 -0.02 8.24 7.19
CA ALA A 59 -0.71 7.08 7.74
C ALA A 59 -1.95 6.69 6.91
N ILE A 60 -2.77 7.66 6.50
CA ILE A 60 -3.93 7.42 5.62
C ILE A 60 -3.46 6.84 4.27
N ALA A 61 -2.37 7.35 3.70
CA ALA A 61 -1.78 6.86 2.45
C ALA A 61 -1.25 5.42 2.57
N LYS A 62 -0.86 4.98 3.77
CA LYS A 62 -0.50 3.59 4.09
C LYS A 62 -1.72 2.71 4.39
N GLY A 63 -2.93 3.25 4.29
CA GLY A 63 -4.16 2.57 4.66
C GLY A 63 -4.27 2.36 6.16
N GLU A 64 -3.71 3.23 7.00
CA GLU A 64 -3.78 3.12 8.45
C GLU A 64 -4.91 3.99 9.03
N THR A 65 -5.53 3.53 10.11
CA THR A 65 -6.59 4.24 10.83
C THR A 65 -5.99 5.20 11.87
N ILE A 66 -6.38 6.47 11.83
CA ILE A 66 -5.88 7.50 12.76
C ILE A 66 -6.46 7.32 14.16
N LYS A 67 -5.63 7.51 15.20
CA LYS A 67 -6.06 7.40 16.59
C LYS A 67 -6.98 8.56 16.97
N ASN A 68 -7.99 8.30 17.81
CA ASN A 68 -8.95 9.32 18.26
C ASN A 68 -8.31 10.45 19.09
N GLU A 69 -7.25 10.15 19.83
CA GLU A 69 -6.46 11.15 20.58
C GLU A 69 -5.84 12.23 19.67
N VAL A 70 -5.32 11.83 18.50
CA VAL A 70 -4.76 12.76 17.49
C VAL A 70 -5.85 13.62 16.88
N ARG A 71 -7.01 13.04 16.55
CA ARG A 71 -8.18 13.79 16.03
C ARG A 71 -8.68 14.83 17.03
N ASN A 72 -8.78 14.45 18.31
CA ASN A 72 -9.22 15.33 19.38
C ASN A 72 -8.21 16.45 19.65
N TRP A 73 -6.91 16.14 19.62
CA TRP A 73 -5.86 17.15 19.75
C TRP A 73 -5.88 18.15 18.60
N MET A 74 -5.97 17.69 17.35
CA MET A 74 -6.11 18.56 16.17
C MET A 74 -7.32 19.51 16.30
N SER A 75 -8.47 19.00 16.76
CA SER A 75 -9.64 19.86 16.99
C SER A 75 -9.44 20.89 18.09
N ARG A 76 -8.69 20.56 19.16
CA ARG A 76 -8.35 21.52 20.24
C ARG A 76 -7.39 22.60 19.73
N VAL A 77 -6.40 22.22 18.94
CA VAL A 77 -5.43 23.13 18.30
C VAL A 77 -6.14 24.10 17.37
N ASP A 78 -7.06 23.61 16.53
CA ASP A 78 -7.85 24.44 15.63
C ASP A 78 -8.70 25.48 16.37
N GLY A 79 -9.28 25.09 17.52
CA GLY A 79 -10.01 26.00 18.39
C GLY A 79 -9.12 27.10 18.97
N VAL A 80 -7.96 26.74 19.53
CA VAL A 80 -7.05 27.71 20.15
C VAL A 80 -6.42 28.66 19.14
N ILE A 81 -6.04 28.16 17.96
CA ILE A 81 -5.52 29.00 16.87
C ILE A 81 -6.58 29.99 16.40
N LEU A 82 -7.84 29.56 16.26
CA LEU A 82 -8.94 30.42 15.86
C LEU A 82 -9.19 31.54 16.89
N GLU A 83 -9.18 31.20 18.18
CA GLU A 83 -9.35 32.18 19.25
C GLU A 83 -8.18 33.17 19.35
N ALA A 84 -6.94 32.69 19.17
CA ALA A 84 -5.76 33.55 19.18
C ALA A 84 -5.71 34.49 17.97
N ARG A 85 -6.16 34.04 16.80
CA ARG A 85 -6.29 34.91 15.60
C ARG A 85 -7.26 36.05 15.81
N LYS A 86 -8.41 35.81 16.47
CA LYS A 86 -9.36 36.88 16.80
C LYS A 86 -8.72 37.98 17.64
N ILE A 87 -7.87 37.63 18.61
CA ILE A 87 -7.15 38.61 19.44
C ILE A 87 -6.15 39.42 18.60
N LEU A 88 -5.45 38.77 17.66
CA LEU A 88 -4.51 39.44 16.75
C LEU A 88 -5.22 40.32 15.71
N GLU A 89 -6.41 39.93 15.26
CA GLU A 89 -7.25 40.70 14.34
C GLU A 89 -7.89 41.93 15.03
N ASP A 90 -8.28 41.80 16.31
CA ASP A 90 -8.80 42.91 17.13
C ASP A 90 -7.76 44.03 17.33
N ASP A 91 -6.46 43.72 17.26
CA ASP A 91 -5.36 44.70 17.28
C ASP A 91 -5.13 45.38 15.92
N ALA A 92 -5.48 44.72 14.82
CA ALA A 92 -5.18 45.19 13.45
C ALA A 92 -6.14 46.28 12.92
N VAL A 93 -7.18 46.67 13.68
CA VAL A 93 -8.18 47.67 13.25
C VAL A 93 -7.60 49.09 13.28
N PRO A 94 -7.45 49.78 12.13
CA PRO A 94 -6.77 51.07 12.05
C PRO A 94 -7.73 52.23 12.37
N ASN A 95 -8.04 52.48 13.66
CA ASN A 95 -8.61 53.77 14.06
C ASN A 95 -8.53 54.10 15.57
N LYS A 96 -7.36 54.00 16.20
CA LYS A 96 -7.21 54.40 17.61
C LYS A 96 -6.06 55.37 17.83
N ARG A 97 -6.42 56.61 18.21
CA ARG A 97 -5.51 57.68 18.65
C ARG A 97 -4.66 57.16 19.81
N TRP A 98 -3.34 57.33 19.73
CA TRP A 98 -2.35 56.64 20.58
C TRP A 98 -2.41 56.92 22.10
N PHE A 99 -3.28 57.81 22.57
CA PHE A 99 -3.42 58.19 23.99
C PHE A 99 -4.75 57.79 24.65
N LEU A 100 -5.75 57.25 23.95
CA LEU A 100 -7.11 57.09 24.50
C LEU A 100 -7.64 55.64 24.61
N ASP A 101 -6.78 54.61 24.53
CA ASP A 101 -7.26 53.23 24.70
C ASP A 101 -6.31 52.31 25.49
N LEU A 102 -5.99 52.72 26.71
CA LEU A 102 -5.27 51.88 27.67
C LEU A 102 -6.12 50.65 28.12
N ALA A 103 -7.44 50.76 28.14
CA ALA A 103 -8.30 49.66 28.59
C ALA A 103 -8.28 48.46 27.62
N SER A 104 -8.31 48.69 26.30
CA SER A 104 -8.24 47.59 25.33
C SER A 104 -6.86 46.96 25.27
N ARG A 105 -5.77 47.75 25.32
CA ARG A 105 -4.39 47.22 25.34
C ARG A 105 -4.15 46.35 26.55
N TYR A 106 -4.65 46.76 27.72
CA TYR A 106 -4.59 45.92 28.92
C TYR A 106 -5.37 44.61 28.74
N ARG A 107 -6.61 44.68 28.21
CA ARG A 107 -7.44 43.49 27.96
C ARG A 107 -6.78 42.53 26.99
N LEU A 108 -6.37 43.03 25.82
CA LEU A 108 -5.72 42.26 24.76
C LEU A 108 -4.39 41.68 25.24
N SER A 109 -3.53 42.44 25.95
CA SER A 109 -2.29 41.88 26.51
C SER A 109 -2.56 40.73 27.48
N ARG A 110 -3.58 40.84 28.32
CA ARG A 110 -3.91 39.82 29.33
C ARG A 110 -4.51 38.58 28.68
N GLU A 111 -5.37 38.75 27.68
CA GLU A 111 -5.91 37.65 26.88
C GLU A 111 -4.79 36.94 26.10
N SER A 112 -3.84 37.69 25.53
CA SER A 112 -2.67 37.14 24.85
C SER A 112 -1.79 36.31 25.78
N GLU A 113 -1.48 36.77 26.99
CA GLU A 113 -0.67 35.99 27.95
C GLU A 113 -1.37 34.67 28.37
N ASN A 114 -2.69 34.73 28.59
CA ASN A 114 -3.50 33.54 28.89
C ASN A 114 -3.47 32.54 27.72
N LYS A 115 -3.55 33.02 26.47
CA LYS A 115 -3.48 32.17 25.28
C LYS A 115 -2.08 31.62 25.04
N ILE A 116 -1.02 32.40 25.26
CA ILE A 116 0.36 31.93 25.21
C ILE A 116 0.55 30.74 26.16
N THR A 117 0.01 30.83 27.37
CA THR A 117 0.08 29.74 28.37
C THR A 117 -0.74 28.50 27.94
N ALA A 118 -1.91 28.69 27.31
CA ALA A 118 -2.73 27.60 26.78
C ALA A 118 -2.06 26.90 25.57
N ILE A 119 -1.44 27.68 24.68
CA ILE A 119 -0.67 27.19 23.53
C ILE A 119 0.52 26.36 24.01
N ALA A 120 1.24 26.81 25.03
CA ALA A 120 2.36 26.06 25.60
C ALA A 120 1.94 24.67 26.12
N LYS A 121 0.78 24.55 26.77
CA LYS A 121 0.26 23.26 27.24
C LYS A 121 -0.12 22.33 26.08
N ILE A 122 -0.83 22.84 25.08
CA ILE A 122 -1.27 22.04 23.93
C ILE A 122 -0.09 21.59 23.05
N LYS A 123 1.00 22.37 22.97
CA LYS A 123 2.22 21.94 22.27
C LYS A 123 2.84 20.69 22.90
N VAL A 124 2.81 20.58 24.23
CA VAL A 124 3.30 19.38 24.93
C VAL A 124 2.38 18.18 24.65
N ASP A 125 1.06 18.39 24.65
CA ASP A 125 0.07 17.36 24.30
C ASP A 125 0.19 16.87 22.84
N GLY A 126 0.91 17.60 21.97
CA GLY A 126 1.03 17.34 20.53
C GLY A 126 2.21 16.48 20.10
N GLN A 127 3.01 16.00 21.04
CA GLN A 127 4.14 15.11 20.75
C GLN A 127 3.66 13.66 20.75
N PHE A 128 3.29 13.16 19.57
CA PHE A 128 2.85 11.77 19.39
C PHE A 128 4.00 10.87 18.92
N ASP A 129 4.25 9.75 19.60
CA ASP A 129 5.19 8.72 19.12
C ASP A 129 4.70 8.04 17.84
N ASN A 130 3.37 7.89 17.67
CA ASN A 130 2.74 7.38 16.46
C ASN A 130 1.27 7.84 16.35
N VAL A 131 0.86 8.28 15.15
CA VAL A 131 -0.45 8.90 14.89
C VAL A 131 -1.55 7.94 14.43
N SER A 132 -1.20 6.69 14.12
CA SER A 132 -2.08 5.73 13.43
C SER A 132 -1.99 4.30 13.95
N MET A 133 -2.92 3.46 13.48
CA MET A 133 -3.00 2.02 13.69
C MET A 133 -3.21 1.33 12.33
N PRO A 134 -2.59 0.18 12.04
CA PRO A 134 -2.74 -0.49 10.74
C PRO A 134 -4.21 -0.85 10.45
N ALA A 135 -4.72 -0.59 9.24
CA ALA A 135 -6.03 -1.15 8.86
C ALA A 135 -5.90 -2.63 8.47
N ALA A 136 -7.03 -3.33 8.57
CA ALA A 136 -7.15 -4.72 8.18
C ALA A 136 -6.78 -4.90 6.69
N PRO A 137 -6.10 -6.00 6.31
CA PRO A 137 -5.68 -6.23 4.93
C PRO A 137 -6.87 -6.32 3.96
N PRO A 138 -6.74 -5.87 2.70
CA PRO A 138 -7.76 -6.07 1.68
C PRO A 138 -7.93 -7.56 1.34
N GLU A 139 -9.18 -7.98 1.19
CA GLU A 139 -9.56 -9.37 0.86
C GLU A 139 -9.17 -9.75 -0.56
N ILE A 140 -8.54 -10.92 -0.71
CA ILE A 140 -8.33 -11.57 -2.00
C ILE A 140 -9.58 -12.40 -2.28
N VAL A 141 -10.39 -11.94 -3.23
CA VAL A 141 -11.55 -12.67 -3.74
C VAL A 141 -11.08 -13.92 -4.47
N SER A 142 -11.37 -15.08 -3.91
CA SER A 142 -11.26 -16.38 -4.58
C SER A 142 -12.56 -16.63 -5.35
N GLN A 143 -12.57 -16.35 -6.66
CA GLN A 143 -13.55 -16.94 -7.58
C GLN A 143 -13.33 -18.46 -7.62
N ASP A 144 -14.36 -19.24 -7.27
CA ASP A 144 -14.60 -20.68 -7.62
C ASP A 144 -15.32 -21.47 -6.50
N PHE A 145 -16.27 -20.90 -5.77
CA PHE A 145 -17.14 -21.71 -4.89
C PHE A 145 -18.32 -22.29 -5.67
N VAL A 146 -18.33 -23.61 -5.87
CA VAL A 146 -19.48 -24.35 -6.42
C VAL A 146 -20.35 -24.82 -5.25
N ILE A 147 -21.59 -24.31 -5.19
CA ILE A 147 -22.57 -24.71 -4.18
C ILE A 147 -23.21 -26.03 -4.58
N PHE A 148 -22.96 -27.08 -3.80
CA PHE A 148 -23.69 -28.35 -3.88
C PHE A 148 -24.89 -28.33 -2.94
N GLU A 149 -25.91 -29.15 -3.21
CA GLU A 149 -27.13 -29.24 -2.39
C GLU A 149 -26.79 -29.68 -0.96
N SER A 150 -25.86 -30.62 -0.81
CA SER A 150 -25.30 -31.06 0.48
C SER A 150 -24.59 -29.94 1.25
N THR A 151 -23.87 -29.05 0.54
CA THR A 151 -23.21 -27.90 1.16
C THR A 151 -24.18 -26.76 1.44
N ARG A 152 -25.24 -26.62 0.64
CA ARG A 152 -26.30 -25.62 0.80
C ARG A 152 -27.05 -25.80 2.11
N LEU A 153 -27.40 -27.05 2.46
CA LEU A 153 -28.05 -27.36 3.73
C LEU A 153 -27.18 -26.98 4.93
N ALA A 154 -25.88 -27.32 4.89
CA ALA A 154 -24.94 -26.93 5.94
C ALA A 154 -24.81 -25.40 6.06
N ILE A 155 -24.74 -24.67 4.94
CA ILE A 155 -24.72 -23.21 4.94
C ILE A 155 -25.99 -22.65 5.58
N MET A 156 -27.17 -23.11 5.17
CA MET A 156 -28.43 -22.64 5.72
C MET A 156 -28.51 -22.89 7.22
N GLU A 157 -28.11 -24.09 7.66
CA GLU A 157 -28.13 -24.47 9.07
C GLU A 157 -27.15 -23.65 9.93
N ILE A 158 -25.97 -23.30 9.37
CA ILE A 158 -25.00 -22.43 10.02
C ILE A 158 -25.51 -20.99 10.08
N MET A 159 -26.03 -20.45 8.96
CA MET A 159 -26.52 -19.07 8.91
C MET A 159 -27.72 -18.87 9.83
N GLU A 160 -28.66 -19.81 9.87
CA GLU A 160 -29.77 -19.80 10.85
C GLU A 160 -29.25 -19.80 12.29
N ALA A 161 -28.23 -20.62 12.58
CA ALA A 161 -27.58 -20.64 13.87
C ALA A 161 -26.81 -19.34 14.18
N LEU A 162 -26.28 -18.65 13.18
CA LEU A 162 -25.60 -17.36 13.33
C LEU A 162 -26.59 -16.20 13.53
N GLU A 163 -27.79 -16.26 12.95
CA GLU A 163 -28.83 -15.23 13.12
C GLU A 163 -29.56 -15.33 14.47
N GLY A 164 -29.78 -16.54 14.99
CA GLY A 164 -30.52 -16.74 16.24
C GLY A 164 -29.71 -16.43 17.52
N ASN A 165 -30.32 -15.88 18.57
CA ASN A 165 -29.59 -15.49 19.79
C ASN A 165 -29.25 -16.63 20.77
N ILE A 166 -29.66 -17.86 20.46
CA ILE A 166 -29.52 -19.01 21.36
C ILE A 166 -28.16 -19.70 21.20
N ILE A 167 -27.61 -19.75 19.99
CA ILE A 167 -26.40 -20.52 19.69
C ILE A 167 -25.20 -19.58 19.66
N ASN A 168 -24.23 -19.82 20.54
CA ASN A 168 -22.99 -19.05 20.66
C ASN A 168 -21.77 -19.83 20.16
N PHE A 169 -21.88 -21.15 20.02
CA PHE A 169 -20.79 -22.00 19.54
C PHE A 169 -21.27 -22.96 18.45
N ILE A 170 -20.58 -22.98 17.31
CA ILE A 170 -20.87 -23.85 16.17
C ILE A 170 -19.61 -24.67 15.84
N GLY A 171 -19.69 -25.99 16.01
CA GLY A 171 -18.61 -26.91 15.66
C GLY A 171 -18.89 -27.63 14.34
N ILE A 172 -18.04 -27.44 13.33
CA ILE A 172 -18.14 -28.09 12.02
C ILE A 172 -17.09 -29.19 11.94
N TYR A 173 -17.50 -30.44 11.77
CA TYR A 173 -16.57 -31.56 11.61
C TYR A 173 -16.83 -32.37 10.34
N GLY A 174 -15.79 -33.00 9.82
CA GLY A 174 -15.87 -33.85 8.63
C GLY A 174 -14.49 -34.27 8.12
N MET A 175 -14.46 -35.22 7.17
CA MET A 175 -13.21 -35.79 6.63
C MET A 175 -12.26 -34.75 6.02
N ALA A 176 -10.98 -35.11 5.90
CA ALA A 176 -10.00 -34.26 5.22
C ALA A 176 -10.42 -34.03 3.75
N GLY A 177 -10.32 -32.79 3.26
CA GLY A 177 -10.66 -32.49 1.86
C GLY A 177 -12.14 -32.38 1.53
N VAL A 178 -13.04 -32.51 2.52
CA VAL A 178 -14.51 -32.41 2.33
C VAL A 178 -15.02 -30.98 2.06
N GLY A 179 -14.17 -29.96 2.23
CA GLY A 179 -14.53 -28.56 1.92
C GLY A 179 -14.85 -27.67 3.13
N LYS A 180 -14.49 -28.06 4.37
CA LYS A 180 -14.73 -27.28 5.60
C LYS A 180 -14.20 -25.84 5.53
N THR A 181 -12.91 -25.65 5.19
CA THR A 181 -12.29 -24.32 5.04
C THR A 181 -13.02 -23.48 3.98
N THR A 182 -13.44 -24.10 2.89
CA THR A 182 -14.20 -23.42 1.83
C THR A 182 -15.59 -23.00 2.33
N LEU A 183 -16.26 -23.86 3.10
CA LEU A 183 -17.54 -23.56 3.74
C LEU A 183 -17.43 -22.36 4.68
N VAL A 184 -16.46 -22.33 5.59
CA VAL A 184 -16.34 -21.20 6.54
C VAL A 184 -15.93 -19.88 5.88
N LYS A 185 -15.16 -19.91 4.80
CA LYS A 185 -14.89 -18.70 3.99
C LYS A 185 -16.15 -18.16 3.32
N GLU A 186 -17.03 -19.03 2.85
CA GLU A 186 -18.32 -18.61 2.31
C GLU A 186 -19.24 -18.05 3.41
N ILE A 187 -19.22 -18.64 4.61
CA ILE A 187 -19.94 -18.11 5.78
C ILE A 187 -19.40 -16.75 6.20
N GLU A 188 -18.08 -16.58 6.25
CA GLU A 188 -17.41 -15.31 6.53
C GLU A 188 -17.87 -14.23 5.55
N ARG A 189 -17.85 -14.54 4.24
CA ARG A 189 -18.29 -13.65 3.17
C ARG A 189 -19.75 -13.23 3.35
N ARG A 190 -20.66 -14.19 3.53
CA ARG A 190 -22.10 -13.90 3.73
C ARG A 190 -22.36 -13.10 5.00
N ALA A 191 -21.72 -13.47 6.12
CA ALA A 191 -21.89 -12.74 7.38
C ALA A 191 -21.46 -11.26 7.27
N LYS A 192 -20.43 -10.96 6.46
CA LYS A 192 -19.99 -9.60 6.15
C LYS A 192 -20.96 -8.87 5.20
N GLU A 193 -21.42 -9.53 4.13
CA GLU A 193 -22.36 -8.96 3.15
C GLU A 193 -23.74 -8.66 3.76
N ASP A 194 -24.25 -9.57 4.57
CA ASP A 194 -25.53 -9.45 5.26
C ASP A 194 -25.44 -8.56 6.51
N MET A 195 -24.24 -8.04 6.83
CA MET A 195 -23.94 -7.17 7.99
C MET A 195 -24.46 -7.75 9.31
N LEU A 196 -24.30 -9.06 9.53
CA LEU A 196 -24.80 -9.77 10.72
C LEU A 196 -24.03 -9.41 12.00
N PHE A 197 -22.76 -9.02 11.87
CA PHE A 197 -21.84 -8.72 12.97
C PHE A 197 -21.08 -7.43 12.69
N ASP A 198 -20.70 -6.70 13.76
CA ASP A 198 -19.88 -5.48 13.67
C ASP A 198 -18.42 -5.81 13.33
N ALA A 199 -17.97 -7.03 13.67
CA ALA A 199 -16.69 -7.57 13.26
C ALA A 199 -16.79 -9.08 12.97
N VAL A 200 -16.07 -9.52 11.94
CA VAL A 200 -15.88 -10.95 11.63
C VAL A 200 -14.39 -11.19 11.52
N VAL A 201 -13.87 -12.12 12.33
CA VAL A 201 -12.44 -12.47 12.36
C VAL A 201 -12.28 -13.96 12.10
N MET A 202 -11.26 -14.33 11.35
CA MET A 202 -10.90 -15.71 11.04
C MET A 202 -9.42 -15.95 11.35
N ALA A 203 -9.11 -17.06 12.03
CA ALA A 203 -7.75 -17.51 12.25
C ALA A 203 -7.61 -18.99 11.91
N VAL A 204 -6.54 -19.34 11.20
CA VAL A 204 -6.19 -20.74 10.90
C VAL A 204 -5.32 -21.27 12.04
N VAL A 205 -5.72 -22.40 12.59
CA VAL A 205 -5.04 -23.09 13.69
C VAL A 205 -4.16 -24.20 13.12
N SER A 206 -2.86 -24.03 13.21
CA SER A 206 -1.89 -25.06 12.83
C SER A 206 -1.93 -26.26 13.79
N ARG A 207 -1.48 -27.44 13.33
CA ARG A 207 -1.36 -28.64 14.17
C ARG A 207 -0.53 -28.41 15.43
N THR A 208 0.54 -27.63 15.32
CA THR A 208 1.27 -27.06 16.45
C THR A 208 0.62 -25.73 16.83
N VAL A 209 -0.18 -25.70 17.90
CA VAL A 209 -0.89 -24.47 18.32
C VAL A 209 0.12 -23.37 18.70
N GLU A 210 0.13 -22.26 17.96
CA GLU A 210 0.90 -21.07 18.27
C GLU A 210 -0.02 -19.92 18.67
N VAL A 211 -0.25 -19.77 19.98
CA VAL A 211 -1.14 -18.75 20.55
C VAL A 211 -0.79 -17.35 20.03
N LYS A 212 0.50 -17.02 19.94
CA LYS A 212 0.98 -15.74 19.38
C LYS A 212 0.57 -15.51 17.94
N ASN A 213 0.55 -16.55 17.11
CA ASN A 213 0.19 -16.45 15.70
C ASN A 213 -1.33 -16.26 15.57
N ILE A 214 -2.12 -17.05 16.31
CA ILE A 214 -3.58 -16.91 16.37
C ILE A 214 -3.97 -15.50 16.84
N GLN A 215 -3.35 -15.04 17.93
CA GLN A 215 -3.53 -13.67 18.44
C GLN A 215 -3.20 -12.63 17.35
N GLN A 216 -2.12 -12.83 16.59
CA GLN A 216 -1.70 -11.89 15.55
C GLN A 216 -2.71 -11.86 14.40
N GLN A 217 -3.13 -13.02 13.89
CA GLN A 217 -4.13 -13.11 12.81
C GLN A 217 -5.43 -12.40 13.19
N ILE A 218 -5.92 -12.61 14.41
CA ILE A 218 -7.13 -11.94 14.91
C ILE A 218 -6.90 -10.43 15.06
N ALA A 219 -5.75 -10.01 15.60
CA ALA A 219 -5.44 -8.60 15.79
C ALA A 219 -5.28 -7.83 14.47
N ASP A 220 -4.69 -8.46 13.45
CA ASP A 220 -4.55 -7.91 12.11
C ASP A 220 -5.94 -7.65 11.48
N MET A 221 -6.89 -8.57 11.66
CA MET A 221 -8.28 -8.38 11.19
C MET A 221 -9.06 -7.33 11.98
N LEU A 222 -8.73 -7.13 13.27
CA LEU A 222 -9.32 -6.09 14.12
C LEU A 222 -8.63 -4.72 14.00
N GLY A 223 -7.56 -4.63 13.20
CA GLY A 223 -6.82 -3.38 12.93
C GLY A 223 -6.00 -2.87 14.12
N PHE A 224 -5.40 -3.76 14.92
CA PHE A 224 -4.51 -3.34 16.01
C PHE A 224 -3.26 -4.21 16.15
N LYS A 225 -2.21 -3.65 16.76
CA LYS A 225 -0.95 -4.34 17.05
C LYS A 225 -0.80 -4.54 18.56
N PHE A 226 -0.04 -5.57 18.93
CA PHE A 226 0.33 -5.79 20.32
C PHE A 226 1.61 -5.04 20.66
N ASP A 227 1.58 -4.30 21.77
CA ASP A 227 2.78 -3.74 22.39
C ASP A 227 3.44 -4.79 23.32
N GLU A 228 2.64 -5.76 23.77
CA GLU A 228 3.03 -6.82 24.69
C GLU A 228 3.82 -7.95 23.99
N LYS A 229 5.01 -8.27 24.50
CA LYS A 229 5.85 -9.35 23.94
C LYS A 229 5.46 -10.76 24.43
N ARG A 230 4.79 -10.85 25.58
CA ARG A 230 4.39 -12.12 26.24
C ARG A 230 2.95 -12.48 25.88
N GLU A 231 2.70 -13.78 25.70
CA GLU A 231 1.38 -14.32 25.31
C GLU A 231 0.26 -13.89 26.24
N GLN A 232 0.49 -13.87 27.55
CA GLN A 232 -0.51 -13.50 28.55
C GLN A 232 -0.91 -12.02 28.44
N GLY A 233 0.06 -11.13 28.20
CA GLY A 233 -0.20 -9.71 28.00
C GLY A 233 -1.00 -9.47 26.71
N ARG A 234 -0.64 -10.18 25.64
CA ARG A 234 -1.39 -10.16 24.37
C ARG A 234 -2.80 -10.68 24.53
N ALA A 235 -3.00 -11.77 25.30
CA ALA A 235 -4.31 -12.32 25.57
C ALA A 235 -5.20 -11.30 26.29
N GLY A 236 -4.69 -10.64 27.33
CA GLY A 236 -5.42 -9.59 28.04
C GLY A 236 -5.83 -8.41 27.13
N ARG A 237 -4.92 -7.97 26.25
CA ARG A 237 -5.20 -6.90 25.29
C ARG A 237 -6.23 -7.30 24.24
N LEU A 238 -6.12 -8.52 23.71
CA LEU A 238 -7.08 -9.07 22.75
C LEU A 238 -8.46 -9.21 23.39
N HIS A 239 -8.52 -9.73 24.61
CA HIS A 239 -9.76 -9.88 25.38
C HIS A 239 -10.48 -8.55 25.59
N ALA A 240 -9.75 -7.50 26.00
CA ALA A 240 -10.30 -6.17 26.16
C ALA A 240 -10.84 -5.60 24.83
N ARG A 241 -10.12 -5.82 23.72
CA ARG A 241 -10.54 -5.36 22.39
C ARG A 241 -11.80 -6.07 21.90
N LEU A 242 -11.87 -7.40 22.09
CA LEU A 242 -13.02 -8.22 21.73
C LEU A 242 -14.25 -7.89 22.59
N LYS A 243 -14.07 -7.57 23.87
CA LYS A 243 -15.16 -7.10 24.75
C LYS A 243 -15.76 -5.75 24.33
N ASN A 244 -15.04 -4.92 23.57
CA ASN A 244 -15.52 -3.62 23.09
C ASN A 244 -16.29 -3.69 21.77
N VAL A 245 -16.46 -4.88 21.18
CA VAL A 245 -17.29 -5.09 19.99
C VAL A 245 -18.64 -5.65 20.42
N ASP A 246 -19.74 -5.06 19.93
CA ASP A 246 -21.10 -5.41 20.37
C ASP A 246 -21.57 -6.73 19.75
N LYS A 247 -21.38 -6.92 18.44
CA LYS A 247 -21.62 -8.19 17.74
C LYS A 247 -20.36 -8.68 17.03
N ILE A 248 -19.85 -9.86 17.41
CA ILE A 248 -18.64 -10.42 16.81
C ILE A 248 -18.79 -11.90 16.46
N LEU A 249 -18.27 -12.26 15.29
CA LEU A 249 -18.09 -13.64 14.83
C LEU A 249 -16.59 -13.97 14.80
N ILE A 250 -16.20 -15.05 15.48
CA ILE A 250 -14.84 -15.55 15.54
C ILE A 250 -14.81 -16.94 14.89
N ILE A 251 -14.07 -17.08 13.79
CA ILE A 251 -13.91 -18.33 13.05
C ILE A 251 -12.51 -18.88 13.34
N LEU A 252 -12.43 -20.09 13.87
CA LEU A 252 -11.18 -20.81 14.11
C LEU A 252 -11.14 -22.05 13.20
N ASP A 253 -10.33 -21.98 12.15
CA ASP A 253 -10.27 -23.00 11.11
C ASP A 253 -9.17 -24.04 11.37
N ASP A 254 -9.47 -25.31 11.07
CA ASP A 254 -8.59 -26.49 11.16
C ASP A 254 -8.05 -26.81 12.57
N ILE A 255 -8.91 -26.81 13.59
CA ILE A 255 -8.55 -27.21 14.96
C ILE A 255 -8.24 -28.72 15.04
N TRP A 256 -7.07 -29.06 15.60
CA TRP A 256 -6.59 -30.44 15.76
C TRP A 256 -6.83 -31.04 17.16
N ASP A 257 -6.78 -30.21 18.20
CA ASP A 257 -6.95 -30.60 19.60
C ASP A 257 -7.65 -29.46 20.38
N THR A 258 -8.09 -29.74 21.61
CA THR A 258 -8.71 -28.77 22.53
C THR A 258 -7.90 -27.49 22.64
N LEU A 259 -8.58 -26.36 22.42
CA LEU A 259 -7.97 -25.04 22.42
C LEU A 259 -8.43 -24.23 23.64
N ASP A 260 -7.48 -23.71 24.40
CA ASP A 260 -7.77 -22.79 25.50
C ASP A 260 -8.05 -21.37 24.97
N LEU A 261 -9.34 -21.06 24.82
CA LEU A 261 -9.81 -19.75 24.33
C LEU A 261 -9.39 -18.61 25.26
N ALA A 262 -9.34 -18.84 26.59
CA ALA A 262 -8.95 -17.83 27.55
C ALA A 262 -7.45 -17.50 27.45
N ALA A 263 -6.60 -18.51 27.24
CA ALA A 263 -5.17 -18.31 27.00
C ALA A 263 -4.89 -17.51 25.71
N ILE A 264 -5.76 -17.60 24.71
CA ILE A 264 -5.68 -16.78 23.49
C ILE A 264 -6.15 -15.35 23.77
N GLY A 265 -7.12 -15.18 24.67
CA GLY A 265 -7.79 -13.91 24.94
C GLY A 265 -9.15 -13.78 24.25
N ILE A 266 -9.78 -14.90 23.89
CA ILE A 266 -11.12 -14.94 23.32
C ILE A 266 -12.14 -15.09 24.46
N PRO A 267 -13.04 -14.11 24.69
CA PRO A 267 -14.04 -14.18 25.74
C PRO A 267 -15.14 -15.20 25.41
N PHE A 268 -15.36 -16.18 26.28
CA PHE A 268 -16.42 -17.19 26.12
C PHE A 268 -16.91 -17.73 27.48
N GLY A 269 -18.22 -17.61 27.78
CA GLY A 269 -18.83 -18.03 29.07
C GLY A 269 -19.30 -16.88 29.98
N ASP A 270 -19.75 -17.22 31.20
CA ASP A 270 -20.43 -16.38 32.23
C ASP A 270 -19.61 -15.21 32.85
N ASP A 271 -18.62 -14.68 32.13
CA ASP A 271 -17.82 -13.53 32.58
C ASP A 271 -18.59 -12.19 32.52
N ASP A 272 -19.85 -12.20 32.07
CA ASP A 272 -20.69 -11.01 31.92
C ASP A 272 -21.77 -10.87 33.04
N HIS A 273 -21.80 -11.76 34.05
CA HIS A 273 -22.79 -11.72 35.14
C HIS A 273 -22.47 -10.76 36.31
N GLN A 274 -21.50 -9.85 36.18
CA GLN A 274 -21.10 -8.95 37.28
C GLN A 274 -21.54 -7.49 37.15
N ASP A 275 -22.27 -7.08 36.11
CA ASP A 275 -22.80 -5.71 36.02
C ASP A 275 -24.33 -5.68 35.82
N PRO A 276 -25.12 -5.55 36.90
CA PRO A 276 -26.58 -5.56 36.86
C PRO A 276 -27.22 -4.36 36.13
N GLU A 277 -26.45 -3.31 35.80
CA GLU A 277 -27.00 -2.05 35.26
C GLU A 277 -26.83 -1.89 33.73
N ASN A 278 -26.19 -2.83 33.03
CA ASN A 278 -25.88 -2.69 31.60
C ASN A 278 -26.53 -3.80 30.74
N VAL A 279 -27.85 -3.71 30.54
CA VAL A 279 -28.63 -4.63 29.69
C VAL A 279 -28.45 -4.27 28.21
N ASN A 280 -27.23 -4.39 27.69
CA ASN A 280 -26.96 -4.44 26.26
C ASN A 280 -26.25 -5.77 25.98
N CYS A 281 -27.02 -6.80 25.59
CA CYS A 281 -26.50 -8.14 25.29
C CYS A 281 -25.51 -8.08 24.13
N LYS A 282 -24.21 -8.17 24.41
CA LYS A 282 -23.17 -8.33 23.39
C LYS A 282 -23.26 -9.75 22.81
N VAL A 283 -23.45 -9.88 21.50
CA VAL A 283 -23.61 -11.17 20.82
C VAL A 283 -22.24 -11.65 20.34
N ARG A 284 -21.77 -12.79 20.86
CA ARG A 284 -20.48 -13.36 20.50
C ARG A 284 -20.68 -14.78 19.99
N LYS A 285 -20.24 -15.03 18.76
CA LYS A 285 -20.35 -16.34 18.13
C LYS A 285 -18.99 -16.89 17.75
N ILE A 286 -18.77 -18.17 18.06
CA ILE A 286 -17.56 -18.89 17.71
C ILE A 286 -17.93 -20.01 16.74
N VAL A 287 -17.29 -20.03 15.58
CA VAL A 287 -17.35 -21.13 14.63
C VAL A 287 -16.00 -21.82 14.62
N VAL A 288 -15.99 -23.13 14.81
CA VAL A 288 -14.76 -23.93 14.72
C VAL A 288 -14.89 -24.98 13.62
N THR A 289 -13.80 -25.25 12.90
CA THR A 289 -13.73 -26.41 12.01
C THR A 289 -12.72 -27.42 12.52
N THR A 290 -13.00 -28.72 12.38
CA THR A 290 -12.09 -29.79 12.78
C THR A 290 -12.29 -31.04 11.94
N ARG A 291 -11.31 -31.95 11.96
CA ARG A 291 -11.45 -33.30 11.39
C ARG A 291 -12.08 -34.29 12.38
N CYS A 292 -12.10 -33.97 13.68
CA CYS A 292 -12.48 -34.90 14.73
C CYS A 292 -13.71 -34.43 15.51
N ARG A 293 -14.79 -35.23 15.50
CA ARG A 293 -16.00 -34.94 16.29
C ARG A 293 -15.73 -34.78 17.78
N LEU A 294 -14.77 -35.55 18.31
CA LEU A 294 -14.43 -35.52 19.75
C LEU A 294 -13.87 -34.15 20.16
N VAL A 295 -13.14 -33.47 19.28
CA VAL A 295 -12.64 -32.12 19.53
C VAL A 295 -13.82 -31.15 19.69
N CYS A 296 -14.81 -31.18 18.80
CA CYS A 296 -16.04 -30.40 18.97
C CYS A 296 -16.71 -30.70 20.32
N ASN A 297 -16.94 -31.97 20.63
CA ASN A 297 -17.59 -32.37 21.89
C ASN A 297 -16.83 -31.88 23.12
N SER A 298 -15.50 -31.98 23.11
CA SER A 298 -14.66 -31.53 24.22
C SER A 298 -14.71 -30.01 24.41
N MET A 299 -14.73 -29.25 23.31
CA MET A 299 -14.83 -27.79 23.35
C MET A 299 -16.26 -27.30 23.65
N THR A 300 -17.29 -28.14 23.48
CA THR A 300 -18.69 -27.82 23.82
C THR A 300 -19.13 -28.40 25.17
N THR A 301 -18.24 -29.10 25.90
CA THR A 301 -18.59 -29.73 27.17
C THR A 301 -18.96 -28.66 28.21
N GLY A 302 -20.21 -28.70 28.70
CA GLY A 302 -20.74 -27.70 29.64
C GLY A 302 -21.36 -26.46 28.99
N ILE A 303 -21.49 -26.41 27.66
CA ILE A 303 -22.05 -25.28 26.92
C ILE A 303 -23.40 -25.69 26.31
N GLU A 304 -24.49 -25.27 26.94
CA GLU A 304 -25.87 -25.57 26.50
C GLU A 304 -26.24 -24.86 25.19
N THR A 305 -25.51 -23.81 24.81
CA THR A 305 -25.74 -22.95 23.63
C THR A 305 -24.86 -23.33 22.43
N SER A 306 -24.66 -24.63 22.20
CA SER A 306 -23.78 -25.14 21.14
C SER A 306 -24.50 -25.96 20.07
N LYS A 307 -24.01 -25.91 18.83
CA LYS A 307 -24.51 -26.71 17.70
C LYS A 307 -23.35 -27.38 16.98
N ILE A 308 -23.44 -28.69 16.74
CA ILE A 308 -22.41 -29.46 16.04
C ILE A 308 -22.98 -29.94 14.71
N ILE A 309 -22.31 -29.58 13.62
CA ILE A 309 -22.73 -29.86 12.25
C ILE A 309 -21.71 -30.78 11.59
N HIS A 310 -22.20 -31.88 11.00
CA HIS A 310 -21.37 -32.81 10.24
C HIS A 310 -21.40 -32.44 8.76
N LEU A 311 -20.24 -32.14 8.18
CA LEU A 311 -20.11 -31.93 6.75
C LEU A 311 -19.84 -33.28 6.06
N ASN A 312 -20.89 -33.83 5.45
CA ASN A 312 -20.84 -35.09 4.70
C ASN A 312 -20.05 -34.94 3.39
N ALA A 313 -19.54 -36.07 2.87
CA ALA A 313 -19.06 -36.17 1.50
C ALA A 313 -20.20 -35.90 0.50
N LEU A 314 -19.84 -35.50 -0.73
CA LEU A 314 -20.80 -35.25 -1.81
C LEU A 314 -21.55 -36.53 -2.19
N SER A 315 -22.82 -36.40 -2.56
CA SER A 315 -23.58 -37.51 -3.13
C SER A 315 -22.99 -37.96 -4.48
N GLU A 316 -23.35 -39.15 -4.97
CA GLU A 316 -22.84 -39.65 -6.25
C GLU A 316 -23.12 -38.69 -7.42
N ASN A 317 -24.31 -38.09 -7.45
CA ASN A 317 -24.70 -37.14 -8.50
C ASN A 317 -23.90 -35.83 -8.43
N GLU A 318 -23.68 -35.30 -7.22
CA GLU A 318 -22.86 -34.10 -7.00
C GLU A 318 -21.39 -34.36 -7.31
N SER A 319 -20.89 -35.53 -6.91
CA SER A 319 -19.52 -35.99 -7.18
C SER A 319 -19.28 -36.13 -8.69
N TRP A 320 -20.23 -36.73 -9.40
CA TRP A 320 -20.20 -36.84 -10.85
C TRP A 320 -20.23 -35.47 -11.53
N GLY A 321 -21.10 -34.57 -11.06
CA GLY A 321 -21.17 -33.20 -11.56
C GLY A 321 -19.84 -32.45 -11.40
N LEU A 322 -19.23 -32.54 -10.22
CA LEU A 322 -17.94 -31.89 -9.93
C LEU A 322 -16.79 -32.50 -10.76
N LEU A 323 -16.75 -33.83 -10.92
CA LEU A 323 -15.76 -34.49 -11.76
C LEU A 323 -15.90 -34.03 -13.22
N LYS A 324 -17.12 -34.06 -13.77
CA LYS A 324 -17.42 -33.65 -15.15
C LYS A 324 -17.01 -32.21 -15.43
N MET A 325 -17.25 -31.30 -14.48
CA MET A 325 -16.80 -29.90 -14.57
C MET A 325 -15.27 -29.78 -14.71
N ASN A 326 -14.50 -30.70 -14.15
CA ASN A 326 -13.04 -30.62 -14.13
C ASN A 326 -12.35 -31.41 -15.26
N THR A 327 -13.07 -32.30 -15.95
CA THR A 327 -12.55 -33.18 -17.01
C THR A 327 -12.90 -32.72 -18.43
N GLY A 328 -13.92 -31.86 -18.60
CA GLY A 328 -14.44 -31.43 -19.91
C GLY A 328 -15.43 -32.42 -20.55
N GLU A 329 -15.85 -32.15 -21.80
CA GLU A 329 -16.89 -32.91 -22.54
C GLU A 329 -16.47 -34.35 -22.94
N VAL A 330 -15.20 -34.72 -22.75
CA VAL A 330 -14.62 -36.03 -23.12
C VAL A 330 -15.32 -37.22 -22.44
N ILE A 331 -15.95 -36.99 -21.28
CA ILE A 331 -16.59 -38.04 -20.45
C ILE A 331 -17.95 -38.51 -20.99
N ASP A 332 -18.51 -37.84 -22.01
CA ASP A 332 -19.82 -38.18 -22.55
C ASP A 332 -19.81 -39.34 -23.56
N SER A 333 -18.63 -39.87 -23.94
CA SER A 333 -18.57 -41.12 -24.73
C SER A 333 -19.05 -42.32 -23.88
N PRO A 334 -19.90 -43.22 -24.41
CA PRO A 334 -20.49 -44.33 -23.64
C PRO A 334 -19.46 -45.23 -22.94
N GLU A 335 -18.35 -45.51 -23.60
CA GLU A 335 -17.29 -46.39 -23.11
C GLU A 335 -16.53 -45.76 -21.94
N LEU A 336 -16.08 -44.51 -22.11
CA LEU A 336 -15.34 -43.76 -21.09
C LEU A 336 -16.22 -43.36 -19.90
N ASN A 337 -17.52 -43.13 -20.12
CA ASN A 337 -18.47 -42.83 -19.06
C ASN A 337 -18.50 -43.92 -17.99
N SER A 338 -18.45 -45.18 -18.42
CA SER A 338 -18.49 -46.33 -17.50
C SER A 338 -17.25 -46.42 -16.60
N VAL A 339 -16.07 -46.13 -17.15
CA VAL A 339 -14.79 -46.13 -16.42
C VAL A 339 -14.67 -44.89 -15.54
N ALA A 340 -15.05 -43.72 -16.06
CA ALA A 340 -15.06 -42.47 -15.32
C ALA A 340 -15.98 -42.53 -14.09
N LYS A 341 -17.14 -43.19 -14.18
CA LYS A 341 -18.02 -43.42 -13.02
C LYS A 341 -17.36 -44.29 -11.95
N LYS A 342 -16.58 -45.31 -12.34
CA LYS A 342 -15.79 -46.11 -11.39
C LYS A 342 -14.75 -45.22 -10.68
N VAL A 343 -13.96 -44.46 -11.44
CA VAL A 343 -12.98 -43.50 -10.88
C VAL A 343 -13.66 -42.48 -9.94
N CYS A 344 -14.84 -41.97 -10.32
CA CYS A 344 -15.64 -41.07 -9.48
C CYS A 344 -16.01 -41.73 -8.13
N GLY A 345 -16.46 -42.99 -8.16
CA GLY A 345 -16.78 -43.76 -6.95
C GLY A 345 -15.57 -43.96 -6.05
N GLU A 346 -14.40 -44.27 -6.62
CA GLU A 346 -13.14 -44.42 -5.87
C GLU A 346 -12.68 -43.11 -5.21
N CYS A 347 -13.13 -41.93 -5.67
CA CYS A 347 -12.83 -40.64 -5.04
C CYS A 347 -13.62 -40.37 -3.74
N GLY A 348 -14.54 -41.26 -3.36
CA GLY A 348 -15.23 -41.23 -2.06
C GLY A 348 -16.09 -39.98 -1.81
N GLY A 349 -16.51 -39.28 -2.88
CA GLY A 349 -17.28 -38.04 -2.79
C GLY A 349 -16.53 -36.85 -2.18
N LEU A 350 -15.19 -36.89 -2.13
CA LEU A 350 -14.36 -35.82 -1.59
C LEU A 350 -14.05 -34.76 -2.66
N PRO A 351 -14.44 -33.49 -2.48
CA PRO A 351 -14.18 -32.43 -3.46
C PRO A 351 -12.70 -32.31 -3.83
N ILE A 352 -11.77 -32.40 -2.86
CA ILE A 352 -10.33 -32.30 -3.16
C ILE A 352 -9.86 -33.44 -4.08
N ALA A 353 -10.39 -34.65 -3.90
CA ALA A 353 -10.03 -35.81 -4.70
C ALA A 353 -10.63 -35.70 -6.11
N LEU A 354 -11.93 -35.40 -6.20
CA LEU A 354 -12.66 -35.26 -7.46
C LEU A 354 -12.07 -34.17 -8.36
N VAL A 355 -11.72 -33.01 -7.80
CA VAL A 355 -11.12 -31.91 -8.55
C VAL A 355 -9.73 -32.30 -9.06
N ASN A 356 -8.85 -32.83 -8.19
CA ASN A 356 -7.48 -33.18 -8.57
C ASN A 356 -7.44 -34.34 -9.58
N VAL A 357 -8.25 -35.38 -9.37
CA VAL A 357 -8.36 -36.51 -10.31
C VAL A 357 -8.98 -36.04 -11.61
N GLY A 358 -10.08 -35.27 -11.56
CA GLY A 358 -10.74 -34.77 -12.75
C GLY A 358 -9.82 -33.92 -13.64
N ARG A 359 -9.02 -33.05 -13.04
CA ARG A 359 -8.04 -32.24 -13.79
C ARG A 359 -6.86 -33.07 -14.31
N ALA A 360 -6.39 -34.06 -13.55
CA ALA A 360 -5.31 -34.97 -13.99
C ALA A 360 -5.74 -35.85 -15.18
N MET A 361 -7.01 -36.25 -15.19
CA MET A 361 -7.61 -37.11 -16.21
C MET A 361 -8.22 -36.33 -17.39
N ARG A 362 -8.11 -35.01 -17.40
CA ARG A 362 -8.55 -34.16 -18.51
C ARG A 362 -7.76 -34.50 -19.78
N ASP A 363 -8.46 -34.63 -20.89
CA ASP A 363 -7.92 -34.94 -22.21
C ASP A 363 -7.14 -36.28 -22.29
N LYS A 364 -7.42 -37.22 -21.39
CA LYS A 364 -6.80 -38.56 -21.36
C LYS A 364 -7.60 -39.60 -22.15
N ALA A 365 -6.88 -40.57 -22.71
CA ALA A 365 -7.47 -41.66 -23.47
C ALA A 365 -8.14 -42.71 -22.56
N LEU A 366 -9.00 -43.56 -23.12
CA LEU A 366 -9.74 -44.58 -22.37
C LEU A 366 -8.81 -45.52 -21.59
N GLU A 367 -7.70 -45.92 -22.20
CA GLU A 367 -6.71 -46.81 -21.60
C GLU A 367 -6.11 -46.20 -20.32
N GLU A 368 -5.81 -44.89 -20.34
CA GLU A 368 -5.30 -44.18 -19.15
C GLU A 368 -6.36 -44.08 -18.04
N TRP A 369 -7.65 -43.96 -18.41
CA TRP A 369 -8.75 -44.02 -17.44
C TRP A 369 -8.91 -45.40 -16.81
N GLU A 370 -8.72 -46.48 -17.57
CA GLU A 370 -8.74 -47.85 -17.05
C GLU A 370 -7.57 -48.10 -16.10
N GLU A 371 -6.37 -47.66 -16.46
CA GLU A 371 -5.19 -47.72 -15.59
C GLU A 371 -5.39 -46.93 -14.29
N ALA A 372 -5.99 -45.73 -14.37
CA ALA A 372 -6.32 -44.92 -13.21
C ALA A 372 -7.32 -45.62 -12.27
N ALA A 373 -8.38 -46.24 -12.82
CA ALA A 373 -9.34 -47.01 -12.03
C ALA A 373 -8.65 -48.19 -11.31
N LEU A 374 -7.79 -48.93 -12.02
CA LEU A 374 -7.01 -50.03 -11.44
C LEU A 374 -6.05 -49.54 -10.35
N ALA A 375 -5.42 -48.38 -10.53
CA ALA A 375 -4.52 -47.80 -9.55
C ALA A 375 -5.24 -47.42 -8.25
N LEU A 376 -6.43 -46.84 -8.33
CA LEU A 376 -7.23 -46.45 -7.16
C LEU A 376 -7.77 -47.68 -6.39
N GLN A 377 -8.07 -48.77 -7.09
CA GLN A 377 -8.59 -50.01 -6.48
C GLN A 377 -7.54 -50.85 -5.75
N LYS A 378 -6.24 -50.61 -5.99
CA LYS A 378 -5.17 -51.37 -5.32
C LYS A 378 -5.20 -51.09 -3.80
N PRO A 379 -5.19 -52.13 -2.95
CA PRO A 379 -5.12 -51.96 -1.50
C PRO A 379 -3.75 -51.40 -1.10
N MET A 380 -3.71 -50.48 -0.12
CA MET A 380 -2.43 -49.93 0.35
C MET A 380 -1.65 -50.94 1.20
N PRO A 381 -0.31 -51.01 1.05
CA PRO A 381 0.52 -51.92 1.84
C PRO A 381 0.72 -51.52 3.33
N SER A 382 0.29 -50.33 3.77
CA SER A 382 0.41 -49.89 5.18
C SER A 382 -0.49 -48.69 5.51
N ASN A 383 -1.04 -48.63 6.74
CA ASN A 383 -1.76 -47.46 7.28
C ASN A 383 -0.82 -46.26 7.41
N ILE A 384 -1.05 -45.19 6.64
CA ILE A 384 -0.33 -43.91 6.78
C ILE A 384 -0.98 -43.11 7.90
N GLU A 385 -0.23 -42.83 8.96
CA GLU A 385 -0.72 -42.08 10.12
C GLU A 385 -1.09 -40.63 9.69
N GLY A 386 -2.38 -40.27 9.81
CA GLY A 386 -2.87 -38.91 9.62
C GLY A 386 -3.37 -38.53 8.21
N THR A 387 -3.31 -39.43 7.22
CA THR A 387 -3.85 -39.19 5.87
C THR A 387 -4.90 -40.25 5.50
N ASP A 388 -6.06 -39.80 5.02
CA ASP A 388 -7.13 -40.69 4.54
C ASP A 388 -6.67 -41.47 3.28
N GLU A 389 -6.94 -42.77 3.22
CA GLU A 389 -6.47 -43.66 2.15
C GLU A 389 -6.96 -43.19 0.77
N ILE A 390 -8.22 -42.75 0.69
CA ILE A 390 -8.84 -42.29 -0.56
C ILE A 390 -8.11 -41.03 -1.05
N VAL A 391 -7.91 -40.08 -0.13
CA VAL A 391 -7.23 -38.81 -0.43
C VAL A 391 -5.81 -39.03 -0.91
N TYR A 392 -5.05 -39.91 -0.26
CA TYR A 392 -3.70 -40.25 -0.67
C TYR A 392 -3.68 -40.85 -2.09
N LYS A 393 -4.52 -41.86 -2.35
CA LYS A 393 -4.59 -42.52 -3.67
C LYS A 393 -4.92 -41.54 -4.78
N CYS A 394 -5.92 -40.69 -4.59
CA CYS A 394 -6.35 -39.70 -5.58
C CYS A 394 -5.28 -38.64 -5.85
N LEU A 395 -4.66 -38.09 -4.80
CA LEU A 395 -3.61 -37.08 -4.97
C LEU A 395 -2.31 -37.67 -5.51
N LYS A 396 -1.96 -38.90 -5.13
CA LYS A 396 -0.85 -39.65 -5.72
C LYS A 396 -1.09 -39.89 -7.21
N LEU A 397 -2.29 -40.27 -7.60
CA LEU A 397 -2.67 -40.43 -9.01
C LEU A 397 -2.44 -39.11 -9.77
N SER A 398 -2.91 -37.98 -9.24
CA SER A 398 -2.70 -36.67 -9.85
C SER A 398 -1.21 -36.29 -9.96
N TYR A 399 -0.41 -36.60 -8.93
CA TYR A 399 1.04 -36.44 -8.99
C TYR A 399 1.68 -37.34 -10.06
N ASP A 400 1.27 -38.60 -10.16
CA ASP A 400 1.83 -39.56 -11.10
C ASP A 400 1.56 -39.15 -12.55
N HIS A 401 0.42 -38.51 -12.82
CA HIS A 401 0.02 -37.98 -14.12
C HIS A 401 0.69 -36.65 -14.51
N LEU A 402 1.51 -36.04 -13.64
CA LEU A 402 2.30 -34.86 -14.00
C LEU A 402 3.28 -35.20 -15.13
N LYS A 403 3.07 -34.57 -16.30
CA LYS A 403 3.78 -34.86 -17.56
C LYS A 403 5.31 -34.70 -17.49
N ASN A 404 5.83 -33.87 -16.58
CA ASN A 404 7.25 -33.50 -16.52
C ASN A 404 7.87 -33.86 -15.17
N ARG A 405 9.06 -34.49 -15.20
CA ARG A 405 9.88 -34.78 -14.00
C ARG A 405 10.22 -33.52 -13.21
N GLU A 406 10.40 -32.37 -13.87
CA GLU A 406 10.66 -31.09 -13.20
C GLU A 406 9.45 -30.61 -12.40
N ALA A 407 8.23 -30.85 -12.90
CA ALA A 407 7.00 -30.52 -12.18
C ALA A 407 6.83 -31.41 -10.95
N LYS A 408 7.11 -32.72 -11.09
CA LYS A 408 7.16 -33.64 -9.94
C LYS A 408 8.18 -33.20 -8.90
N SER A 409 9.38 -32.81 -9.33
CA SER A 409 10.46 -32.38 -8.43
C SER A 409 10.12 -31.07 -7.72
N MET A 410 9.56 -30.09 -8.43
CA MET A 410 9.10 -28.82 -7.86
C MET A 410 7.94 -29.01 -6.88
N PHE A 411 7.00 -29.90 -7.19
CA PHE A 411 5.92 -30.27 -6.27
C PHE A 411 6.46 -30.85 -4.95
N LEU A 412 7.40 -31.80 -5.02
CA LEU A 412 8.02 -32.34 -3.80
C LEU A 412 8.87 -31.30 -3.07
N LEU A 413 9.54 -30.38 -3.77
CA LEU A 413 10.30 -29.30 -3.15
C LEU A 413 9.41 -28.37 -2.33
N CYS A 414 8.18 -28.09 -2.78
CA CYS A 414 7.20 -27.30 -2.03
C CYS A 414 6.79 -27.92 -0.69
N CYS A 415 6.87 -29.25 -0.53
CA CYS A 415 6.49 -29.90 0.73
C CYS A 415 7.49 -29.67 1.87
N LEU A 416 8.71 -29.22 1.55
CA LEU A 416 9.75 -28.89 2.52
C LEU A 416 9.40 -27.68 3.39
N PHE A 417 8.50 -26.82 2.93
CA PHE A 417 8.09 -25.61 3.66
C PHE A 417 7.06 -25.94 4.76
N PRO A 418 6.86 -25.06 5.77
CA PRO A 418 5.81 -25.23 6.77
C PRO A 418 4.39 -25.28 6.20
N GLU A 419 3.43 -25.66 7.05
CA GLU A 419 2.00 -25.60 6.74
C GLU A 419 1.57 -24.15 6.48
N ASP A 420 0.68 -23.96 5.51
CA ASP A 420 0.14 -22.66 5.07
C ASP A 420 1.17 -21.57 4.70
N TYR A 421 2.44 -21.95 4.51
CA TYR A 421 3.53 -21.04 4.21
C TYR A 421 3.40 -20.40 2.82
N ASN A 422 3.62 -19.09 2.73
CA ASN A 422 3.61 -18.36 1.46
C ASN A 422 4.97 -18.51 0.76
N ILE A 423 5.07 -19.43 -0.20
CA ILE A 423 6.32 -19.78 -0.87
C ILE A 423 6.54 -18.83 -2.06
N CYS A 424 7.56 -17.99 -1.99
CA CYS A 424 7.97 -17.15 -3.12
C CYS A 424 8.55 -18.01 -4.25
N ILE A 425 8.07 -17.84 -5.48
CA ILE A 425 8.56 -18.60 -6.65
C ILE A 425 10.06 -18.39 -6.85
N GLU A 426 10.59 -17.21 -6.54
CA GLU A 426 12.02 -16.90 -6.67
C GLU A 426 12.90 -17.79 -5.77
N VAL A 427 12.42 -18.18 -4.59
CA VAL A 427 13.13 -19.14 -3.73
C VAL A 427 13.21 -20.52 -4.39
N LEU A 428 12.13 -20.97 -5.03
CA LEU A 428 12.11 -22.23 -5.77
C LEU A 428 12.99 -22.19 -7.02
N VAL A 429 13.13 -21.03 -7.68
CA VAL A 429 14.08 -20.83 -8.77
C VAL A 429 15.51 -21.05 -8.26
N ARG A 430 15.89 -20.40 -7.16
CA ARG A 430 17.24 -20.50 -6.57
C ARG A 430 17.56 -21.93 -6.09
N TYR A 431 16.60 -22.62 -5.48
CA TYR A 431 16.77 -24.03 -5.10
C TYR A 431 16.83 -24.94 -6.32
N GLY A 432 15.98 -24.71 -7.32
CA GLY A 432 15.95 -25.49 -8.55
C GLY A 432 17.25 -25.38 -9.36
N ILE A 433 17.87 -24.21 -9.40
CA ILE A 433 19.22 -24.02 -9.98
C ILE A 433 20.25 -24.83 -9.20
N GLY A 434 20.29 -24.69 -7.87
CA GLY A 434 21.27 -25.39 -7.04
C GLY A 434 21.12 -26.92 -7.09
N LEU A 435 19.89 -27.43 -7.18
CA LEU A 435 19.63 -28.86 -7.34
C LEU A 435 19.81 -29.36 -8.78
N GLU A 436 20.12 -28.48 -9.74
CA GLU A 436 20.16 -28.80 -11.18
C GLU A 436 18.85 -29.44 -11.67
N MET A 437 17.73 -28.93 -11.14
CA MET A 437 16.40 -29.47 -11.39
C MET A 437 15.91 -29.14 -12.81
N PHE A 438 16.29 -27.98 -13.36
CA PHE A 438 15.86 -27.53 -14.68
C PHE A 438 16.81 -28.04 -15.76
N LYS A 439 16.30 -28.82 -16.72
CA LYS A 439 17.08 -29.36 -17.84
C LYS A 439 17.33 -28.30 -18.90
N ASP A 440 18.53 -28.32 -19.48
CA ASP A 440 18.92 -27.48 -20.62
C ASP A 440 18.76 -25.97 -20.39
N VAL A 441 18.81 -25.54 -19.13
CA VAL A 441 18.70 -24.13 -18.73
C VAL A 441 20.10 -23.55 -18.53
N LEU A 442 20.42 -22.52 -19.32
CA LEU A 442 21.74 -21.88 -19.33
C LEU A 442 21.75 -20.54 -18.58
N THR A 443 20.58 -19.92 -18.37
CA THR A 443 20.43 -18.62 -17.70
C THR A 443 19.46 -18.65 -16.51
N ILE A 444 19.62 -17.73 -15.55
CA ILE A 444 18.72 -17.54 -14.41
C ILE A 444 17.33 -17.14 -14.90
N GLN A 445 17.24 -16.31 -15.95
CA GLN A 445 15.97 -15.89 -16.54
C GLN A 445 15.20 -17.07 -17.18
N GLU A 446 15.90 -17.99 -17.84
CA GLU A 446 15.29 -19.24 -18.33
C GLU A 446 14.79 -20.12 -17.18
N ALA A 447 15.58 -20.27 -16.11
CA ALA A 447 15.17 -20.99 -14.91
C ALA A 447 13.89 -20.39 -14.31
N ARG A 448 13.84 -19.06 -14.22
CA ARG A 448 12.69 -18.29 -13.73
C ARG A 448 11.46 -18.52 -14.61
N ARG A 449 11.59 -18.39 -15.94
CA ARG A 449 10.50 -18.67 -16.89
C ARG A 449 9.98 -20.10 -16.76
N ARG A 450 10.89 -21.08 -16.63
CA ARG A 450 10.56 -22.49 -16.46
C ARG A 450 9.82 -22.76 -15.16
N ALA A 451 10.29 -22.18 -14.05
CA ALA A 451 9.63 -22.29 -12.75
C ALA A 451 8.21 -21.70 -12.75
N HIS A 452 8.01 -20.54 -13.38
CA HIS A 452 6.68 -19.94 -13.53
C HIS A 452 5.74 -20.82 -14.37
N SER A 453 6.24 -21.41 -15.46
CA SER A 453 5.47 -22.34 -16.29
C SER A 453 5.08 -23.62 -15.52
N ILE A 454 6.01 -24.21 -14.77
CA ILE A 454 5.75 -25.38 -13.92
C ILE A 454 4.74 -25.03 -12.82
N THR A 455 4.93 -23.89 -12.16
CA THR A 455 4.03 -23.42 -11.10
C THR A 455 2.62 -23.21 -11.63
N LYS A 456 2.48 -22.62 -12.83
CA LYS A 456 1.19 -22.48 -13.51
C LYS A 456 0.54 -23.85 -13.74
N ASN A 457 1.28 -24.83 -14.27
CA ASN A 457 0.78 -26.19 -14.50
C ASN A 457 0.33 -26.87 -13.19
N LEU A 458 1.10 -26.73 -12.11
CA LEU A 458 0.74 -27.29 -10.80
C LEU A 458 -0.51 -26.63 -10.20
N LYS A 459 -0.72 -25.32 -10.44
CA LYS A 459 -1.97 -24.62 -10.09
C LYS A 459 -3.13 -25.09 -10.95
N ASP A 460 -2.91 -25.21 -12.26
CA ASP A 460 -3.92 -25.72 -13.20
C ASP A 460 -4.32 -27.16 -12.82
N SER A 461 -3.41 -27.95 -12.26
CA SER A 461 -3.65 -29.30 -11.73
C SER A 461 -4.25 -29.34 -10.31
N CYS A 462 -4.54 -28.19 -9.68
CA CYS A 462 -5.04 -28.06 -8.31
C CYS A 462 -4.15 -28.62 -7.20
N LEU A 463 -2.88 -28.89 -7.50
CA LEU A 463 -1.88 -29.35 -6.53
C LEU A 463 -1.23 -28.18 -5.76
N LEU A 464 -1.30 -26.98 -6.32
CA LEU A 464 -0.85 -25.74 -5.69
C LEU A 464 -1.93 -24.66 -5.79
N LEU A 465 -1.89 -23.72 -4.85
CA LEU A 465 -2.77 -22.56 -4.77
C LEU A 465 -1.99 -21.27 -5.04
N ALA A 466 -2.70 -20.20 -5.39
CA ALA A 466 -2.11 -18.85 -5.36
C ALA A 466 -1.75 -18.47 -3.91
N GLY A 467 -0.61 -17.83 -3.73
CA GLY A 467 -0.20 -17.30 -2.45
C GLY A 467 -0.98 -16.05 -2.07
N ASN A 468 -0.75 -15.57 -0.84
CA ASN A 468 -1.36 -14.32 -0.36
C ASN A 468 -0.72 -13.08 -1.00
N GLU A 469 0.47 -13.23 -1.57
CA GLU A 469 1.24 -12.15 -2.20
C GLU A 469 1.48 -12.47 -3.67
N THR A 470 1.60 -11.42 -4.49
CA THR A 470 1.95 -11.55 -5.90
C THR A 470 3.30 -12.24 -6.06
N GLY A 471 3.37 -13.22 -6.96
CA GLY A 471 4.59 -14.04 -7.16
C GLY A 471 4.80 -15.16 -6.13
N CYS A 472 3.86 -15.37 -5.21
CA CYS A 472 3.90 -16.47 -4.25
C CYS A 472 2.86 -17.56 -4.53
N ILE A 473 3.09 -18.74 -3.95
CA ILE A 473 2.21 -19.91 -4.00
C ILE A 473 2.04 -20.53 -2.62
N LYS A 474 0.99 -21.33 -2.49
CA LYS A 474 0.72 -22.13 -1.28
C LYS A 474 0.44 -23.58 -1.65
N MET A 475 0.79 -24.49 -0.75
CA MET A 475 0.41 -25.90 -0.85
C MET A 475 -0.62 -26.20 0.23
N ASN A 476 -1.77 -26.76 -0.16
CA ASN A 476 -2.81 -27.14 0.79
C ASN A 476 -2.27 -28.18 1.79
N ASN A 477 -2.65 -28.10 3.06
CA ASN A 477 -2.13 -28.98 4.12
C ASN A 477 -2.31 -30.47 3.80
N VAL A 478 -3.46 -30.86 3.24
CA VAL A 478 -3.72 -32.25 2.82
C VAL A 478 -2.80 -32.66 1.65
N VAL A 479 -2.63 -31.78 0.67
CA VAL A 479 -1.73 -32.02 -0.47
C VAL A 479 -0.27 -32.11 -0.01
N ARG A 480 0.12 -31.28 0.96
CA ARG A 480 1.45 -31.30 1.58
C ARG A 480 1.71 -32.61 2.32
N ASP A 481 0.74 -33.13 3.08
CA ASP A 481 0.89 -34.40 3.79
C ASP A 481 1.07 -35.58 2.82
N VAL A 482 0.30 -35.59 1.73
CA VAL A 482 0.51 -36.57 0.65
C VAL A 482 1.88 -36.39 0.00
N ALA A 483 2.30 -35.16 -0.31
CA ALA A 483 3.61 -34.88 -0.89
C ALA A 483 4.76 -35.32 0.02
N LYS A 484 4.65 -35.11 1.35
CA LYS A 484 5.61 -35.61 2.35
C LYS A 484 5.65 -37.12 2.40
N THR A 485 4.50 -37.78 2.26
CA THR A 485 4.41 -39.24 2.23
C THR A 485 5.07 -39.80 0.95
N ILE A 486 4.81 -39.18 -0.21
CA ILE A 486 5.46 -39.53 -1.48
C ILE A 486 6.98 -39.32 -1.40
N ALA A 487 7.42 -38.26 -0.73
CA ALA A 487 8.84 -37.94 -0.54
C ALA A 487 9.47 -38.62 0.68
N SER A 488 8.78 -39.53 1.38
CA SER A 488 9.22 -40.02 2.70
C SER A 488 10.51 -40.85 2.67
N ASP A 489 10.88 -41.40 1.52
CA ASP A 489 12.17 -42.09 1.31
C ASP A 489 13.28 -41.14 0.81
N ILE A 490 12.94 -39.90 0.48
CA ILE A 490 13.82 -38.92 -0.20
C ILE A 490 14.15 -37.75 0.73
N TYR A 491 13.13 -37.25 1.44
CA TYR A 491 13.19 -36.05 2.26
C TYR A 491 12.78 -36.32 3.71
N PHE A 492 13.56 -35.78 4.63
CA PHE A 492 13.18 -35.65 6.02
C PHE A 492 12.57 -34.26 6.27
N VAL A 493 11.27 -34.21 6.56
CA VAL A 493 10.52 -32.95 6.70
C VAL A 493 9.95 -32.78 8.10
N LYS A 494 10.55 -31.89 8.88
CA LYS A 494 10.10 -31.44 10.20
C LYS A 494 10.14 -29.92 10.29
N ALA A 495 9.49 -29.23 9.35
CA ALA A 495 9.35 -27.78 9.36
C ALA A 495 8.16 -27.32 10.22
N GLY A 496 8.36 -26.35 11.12
CA GLY A 496 7.29 -25.73 11.92
C GLY A 496 6.76 -26.57 13.10
N VAL A 497 7.48 -27.61 13.52
CA VAL A 497 7.01 -28.59 14.53
C VAL A 497 7.56 -28.33 15.94
N LYS A 498 8.26 -27.21 16.16
CA LYS A 498 8.86 -26.79 17.44
C LYS A 498 9.92 -27.77 17.99
N LEU A 499 10.73 -28.36 17.12
CA LEU A 499 11.90 -29.14 17.54
C LEU A 499 12.87 -28.27 18.35
N MET A 500 13.31 -28.77 19.50
CA MET A 500 14.33 -28.12 20.36
C MET A 500 15.73 -28.68 20.10
N GLU A 501 15.81 -29.95 19.69
CA GLU A 501 17.06 -30.69 19.46
C GLU A 501 17.05 -31.33 18.07
N TRP A 502 18.25 -31.66 17.58
CA TRP A 502 18.44 -32.34 16.31
C TRP A 502 17.93 -33.80 16.37
N PRO A 503 17.24 -34.29 15.32
CA PRO A 503 16.97 -35.71 15.18
C PRO A 503 18.27 -36.53 15.08
N ASN A 504 18.20 -37.81 15.43
CA ASN A 504 19.35 -38.71 15.45
C ASN A 504 20.07 -38.73 14.08
N ALA A 505 21.37 -38.41 14.08
CA ALA A 505 22.21 -38.37 12.89
C ALA A 505 22.18 -39.67 12.06
N GLU A 506 22.14 -40.85 12.70
CA GLU A 506 22.07 -42.14 12.01
C GLU A 506 20.78 -42.28 11.18
N THR A 507 19.67 -41.73 11.66
CA THR A 507 18.39 -41.76 10.93
C THR A 507 18.41 -40.83 9.72
N LEU A 508 19.25 -39.80 9.74
CA LEU A 508 19.27 -38.75 8.73
C LEU A 508 20.20 -39.05 7.54
N LYS A 509 21.05 -40.08 7.64
CA LYS A 509 22.13 -40.35 6.68
C LYS A 509 21.65 -40.60 5.25
N HIS A 510 20.51 -41.26 5.09
CA HIS A 510 20.00 -41.73 3.80
C HIS A 510 19.16 -40.69 3.04
N PHE A 511 18.82 -39.56 3.66
CA PHE A 511 17.96 -38.57 3.04
C PHE A 511 18.76 -37.64 2.12
N THR A 512 18.23 -37.42 0.92
CA THR A 512 18.81 -36.45 -0.02
C THR A 512 18.39 -35.01 0.28
N GLY A 513 17.39 -34.81 1.15
CA GLY A 513 16.97 -33.48 1.58
C GLY A 513 16.46 -33.46 3.01
N ILE A 514 16.84 -32.42 3.76
CA ILE A 514 16.43 -32.23 5.15
C ILE A 514 15.85 -30.82 5.29
N SER A 515 14.62 -30.74 5.80
CA SER A 515 13.98 -29.48 6.17
C SER A 515 13.59 -29.47 7.64
N VAL A 516 14.21 -28.56 8.39
CA VAL A 516 13.96 -28.28 9.81
C VAL A 516 13.68 -26.78 10.03
N MET A 517 13.06 -26.14 9.04
CA MET A 517 12.71 -24.71 9.10
C MET A 517 11.78 -24.39 10.28
N TYR A 518 11.87 -23.16 10.78
CA TYR A 518 10.98 -22.56 11.77
C TYR A 518 10.77 -23.46 13.00
N ASN A 519 11.87 -23.93 13.57
CA ASN A 519 11.90 -24.67 14.84
C ASN A 519 12.63 -23.85 15.93
N GLN A 520 12.93 -24.48 17.06
CA GLN A 520 13.58 -23.87 18.22
C GLN A 520 14.95 -24.53 18.50
N ILE A 521 15.60 -25.03 17.46
CA ILE A 521 16.89 -25.71 17.56
C ILE A 521 17.96 -24.70 17.98
N ASN A 522 18.67 -24.99 19.07
CA ASN A 522 19.63 -24.06 19.69
C ASN A 522 21.12 -24.34 19.37
N GLY A 523 21.44 -25.41 18.66
CA GLY A 523 22.82 -25.77 18.36
C GLY A 523 22.95 -26.60 17.09
N TYR A 524 24.18 -27.02 16.80
CA TYR A 524 24.49 -27.95 15.72
C TYR A 524 24.91 -29.29 16.31
N PRO A 525 24.73 -30.40 15.58
CA PRO A 525 25.30 -31.67 15.98
C PRO A 525 26.84 -31.59 15.98
N ALA A 526 27.48 -32.28 16.92
CA ALA A 526 28.94 -32.26 17.08
C ALA A 526 29.68 -32.87 15.87
N SER A 527 29.11 -33.90 15.25
CA SER A 527 29.59 -34.51 14.01
C SER A 527 28.40 -35.01 13.20
N TRP A 528 28.40 -34.77 11.90
CA TRP A 528 27.29 -35.13 11.03
C TRP A 528 27.80 -35.74 9.74
N ASP A 529 27.32 -36.95 9.44
CA ASP A 529 27.75 -37.76 8.29
C ASP A 529 26.54 -38.09 7.41
N CYS A 530 26.14 -37.11 6.58
CA CYS A 530 25.04 -37.24 5.64
C CYS A 530 25.59 -37.11 4.21
N SER A 531 26.21 -38.18 3.72
CA SER A 531 26.94 -38.19 2.44
C SER A 531 26.06 -38.05 1.20
N ASP A 532 24.76 -38.33 1.31
CA ASP A 532 23.80 -38.26 0.20
C ASP A 532 23.00 -36.95 0.18
N LEU A 533 23.19 -36.10 1.19
CA LEU A 533 22.41 -34.88 1.38
C LEU A 533 22.71 -33.85 0.27
N GLN A 534 21.66 -33.38 -0.40
CA GLN A 534 21.75 -32.39 -1.47
C GLN A 534 21.13 -31.04 -1.08
N ILE A 535 20.11 -31.03 -0.22
CA ILE A 535 19.44 -29.80 0.25
C ILE A 535 19.26 -29.82 1.77
N LEU A 536 19.68 -28.73 2.42
CA LEU A 536 19.51 -28.52 3.86
C LEU A 536 18.87 -27.16 4.11
N LEU A 537 17.70 -27.17 4.74
CA LEU A 537 16.87 -25.99 4.98
C LEU A 537 16.62 -25.83 6.48
N MET A 538 17.12 -24.73 7.05
CA MET A 538 17.12 -24.49 8.51
C MET A 538 16.68 -23.09 8.89
N GLN A 539 15.92 -22.42 8.02
CA GLN A 539 15.49 -21.04 8.23
C GLN A 539 14.72 -20.88 9.53
N GLY A 540 14.72 -19.69 10.13
CA GLY A 540 13.82 -19.39 11.25
C GLY A 540 14.13 -20.12 12.57
N ASN A 541 15.33 -20.69 12.72
CA ASN A 541 15.75 -21.36 13.97
C ASN A 541 16.45 -20.40 14.93
N CYS A 542 16.40 -20.72 16.23
CA CYS A 542 17.03 -19.93 17.29
C CYS A 542 18.39 -20.49 17.72
N ILE A 543 19.38 -20.48 16.82
CA ILE A 543 20.69 -21.11 17.06
C ILE A 543 21.65 -20.15 17.77
N GLU A 544 21.88 -20.33 19.07
CA GLU A 544 22.79 -19.50 19.87
C GLU A 544 24.22 -20.08 19.96
N GLN A 545 24.37 -21.40 19.81
CA GLN A 545 25.69 -22.04 19.89
C GLN A 545 26.54 -21.78 18.63
N PRO A 546 27.88 -21.63 18.78
CA PRO A 546 28.80 -21.59 17.66
C PRO A 546 28.78 -22.91 16.89
N MET A 547 29.10 -22.85 15.61
CA MET A 547 29.05 -24.00 14.72
C MET A 547 30.32 -24.86 14.88
N PRO A 548 30.23 -26.14 15.27
CA PRO A 548 31.40 -26.98 15.44
C PRO A 548 32.27 -27.10 14.19
N ASP A 549 33.60 -27.01 14.37
CA ASP A 549 34.60 -27.21 13.32
C ASP A 549 34.55 -28.66 12.81
N GLY A 550 33.83 -28.86 11.71
CA GLY A 550 33.66 -30.17 11.06
C GLY A 550 32.21 -30.64 10.91
N VAL A 551 31.20 -29.86 11.31
CA VAL A 551 29.79 -30.24 11.15
C VAL A 551 29.41 -30.60 9.70
N PHE A 552 30.05 -29.93 8.73
CA PHE A 552 29.81 -30.14 7.31
C PHE A 552 30.78 -31.13 6.65
N LYS A 553 31.71 -31.74 7.41
CA LYS A 553 32.76 -32.59 6.86
C LYS A 553 32.20 -33.81 6.11
N GLY A 554 31.08 -34.37 6.58
CA GLY A 554 30.40 -35.49 5.93
C GLY A 554 29.38 -35.09 4.85
N MET A 555 29.16 -33.80 4.59
CA MET A 555 28.13 -33.29 3.66
C MET A 555 28.70 -32.94 2.29
N THR A 556 29.48 -33.84 1.70
CA THR A 556 30.24 -33.55 0.47
C THR A 556 29.38 -33.37 -0.78
N THR A 557 28.11 -33.82 -0.77
CA THR A 557 27.17 -33.69 -1.90
C THR A 557 26.21 -32.52 -1.77
N LEU A 558 26.29 -31.73 -0.69
CA LEU A 558 25.33 -30.66 -0.42
C LEU A 558 25.40 -29.60 -1.52
N LYS A 559 24.28 -29.36 -2.20
CA LYS A 559 24.15 -28.39 -3.29
C LYS A 559 23.39 -27.14 -2.90
N VAL A 560 22.39 -27.24 -2.02
CA VAL A 560 21.57 -26.13 -1.55
C VAL A 560 21.61 -26.05 -0.03
N PHE A 561 21.98 -24.88 0.48
CA PHE A 561 21.94 -24.59 1.91
C PHE A 561 21.25 -23.25 2.16
N ASP A 562 20.16 -23.28 2.93
CA ASP A 562 19.44 -22.07 3.35
C ASP A 562 19.37 -21.98 4.86
N GLN A 563 19.93 -20.90 5.37
CA GLN A 563 20.07 -20.61 6.79
C GLN A 563 19.58 -19.20 7.12
N SER A 564 18.52 -18.75 6.44
CA SER A 564 17.92 -17.43 6.64
C SER A 564 17.18 -17.28 7.99
N ASP A 565 16.91 -16.05 8.41
CA ASP A 565 16.02 -15.75 9.55
C ASP A 565 16.43 -16.37 10.90
N ILE A 566 17.73 -16.52 11.17
CA ILE A 566 18.16 -16.99 12.49
C ILE A 566 18.06 -15.89 13.53
N ILE A 567 17.39 -16.19 14.64
CA ILE A 567 17.09 -15.24 15.71
C ILE A 567 17.89 -15.63 16.98
N SER A 568 18.63 -14.71 17.58
CA SER A 568 19.23 -14.90 18.93
C SER A 568 18.28 -14.40 20.02
N LYS A 569 18.05 -15.18 21.10
CA LYS A 569 17.26 -14.67 22.23
C LYS A 569 18.10 -13.62 22.98
N GLY A 570 17.56 -12.41 23.10
CA GLY A 570 18.07 -11.41 24.04
C GLY A 570 19.06 -10.39 23.49
N ASP A 571 19.61 -10.56 22.28
CA ASP A 571 20.40 -9.51 21.63
C ASP A 571 20.17 -9.47 20.12
N PRO A 572 19.40 -8.47 19.60
CA PRO A 572 19.31 -8.22 18.16
C PRO A 572 20.66 -7.71 17.59
N TYR A 573 21.69 -7.54 18.43
CA TYR A 573 23.04 -7.09 18.09
C TYR A 573 24.13 -8.16 17.96
N PHE A 574 23.82 -9.42 18.24
CA PHE A 574 24.79 -10.52 18.16
C PHE A 574 25.29 -10.75 16.72
N SER A 575 26.58 -10.52 16.47
CA SER A 575 27.21 -10.77 15.16
C SER A 575 27.68 -12.22 15.05
N ARG A 576 27.21 -12.96 14.06
CA ARG A 576 27.72 -14.30 13.77
C ARG A 576 28.85 -14.22 12.74
N LYS A 577 29.96 -14.91 12.99
CA LYS A 577 30.95 -15.20 11.94
C LYS A 577 30.40 -16.38 11.13
N LEU A 578 30.47 -16.39 9.79
CA LEU A 578 30.42 -17.72 9.17
C LEU A 578 31.72 -18.43 9.58
N GLU A 579 31.59 -19.61 10.18
CA GLU A 579 32.69 -20.31 10.85
C GLU A 579 33.52 -21.18 9.87
N PRO A 580 34.71 -21.70 10.26
CA PRO A 580 35.60 -22.46 9.36
C PRO A 580 34.96 -23.68 8.69
N GLY A 581 33.87 -24.22 9.26
CA GLY A 581 33.14 -25.38 8.72
C GLY A 581 32.66 -25.24 7.26
N PHE A 582 32.45 -24.02 6.77
CA PHE A 582 32.06 -23.79 5.36
C PHE A 582 33.12 -24.24 4.34
N SER A 583 34.37 -24.42 4.77
CA SER A 583 35.45 -24.93 3.90
C SER A 583 35.19 -26.35 3.35
N TYR A 584 34.34 -27.14 3.99
CA TYR A 584 33.98 -28.49 3.55
C TYR A 584 32.91 -28.53 2.46
N LEU A 585 32.17 -27.43 2.23
CA LEU A 585 31.03 -27.36 1.31
C LEU A 585 31.47 -27.12 -0.15
N THR A 586 32.31 -28.01 -0.69
CA THR A 586 32.92 -27.82 -2.03
C THR A 586 31.95 -28.01 -3.19
N SER A 587 30.85 -28.75 -2.98
CA SER A 587 29.83 -29.05 -4.01
C SER A 587 28.63 -28.10 -3.98
N LEU A 588 28.66 -27.10 -3.09
CA LEU A 588 27.55 -26.18 -2.90
C LEU A 588 27.36 -25.28 -4.13
N ARG A 589 26.12 -25.20 -4.61
CA ARG A 589 25.70 -24.38 -5.76
C ARG A 589 24.84 -23.19 -5.35
N THR A 590 24.01 -23.34 -4.32
CA THR A 590 23.15 -22.27 -3.79
C THR A 590 23.35 -22.11 -2.29
N LEU A 591 23.75 -20.89 -1.88
CA LEU A 591 23.83 -20.48 -0.48
C LEU A 591 22.90 -19.28 -0.27
N ILE A 592 21.94 -19.42 0.64
CA ILE A 592 21.02 -18.34 1.02
C ILE A 592 21.12 -18.11 2.52
N ILE A 593 21.46 -16.88 2.89
CA ILE A 593 21.49 -16.43 4.28
C ILE A 593 20.92 -15.02 4.30
N LYS A 594 19.63 -14.89 4.62
CA LYS A 594 18.97 -13.58 4.72
C LYS A 594 18.74 -13.16 6.16
N ASN A 595 18.56 -11.86 6.39
CA ASN A 595 18.18 -11.29 7.69
C ASN A 595 19.16 -11.62 8.83
N CYS A 596 20.45 -11.78 8.52
CA CYS A 596 21.47 -12.21 9.47
C CYS A 596 22.57 -11.16 9.66
N ARG A 597 23.30 -11.21 10.78
CA ARG A 597 24.56 -10.46 10.96
C ARG A 597 25.73 -11.36 10.64
N ILE A 598 26.50 -10.99 9.63
CA ILE A 598 27.49 -11.88 9.04
C ILE A 598 28.86 -11.20 8.99
N ALA A 599 29.86 -11.84 9.58
CA ALA A 599 31.25 -11.65 9.18
C ALA A 599 31.61 -12.74 8.15
N ALA A 600 31.77 -12.36 6.89
CA ALA A 600 32.09 -13.30 5.81
C ALA A 600 33.55 -13.78 5.94
N PRO A 601 33.80 -15.10 6.13
CA PRO A 601 35.13 -15.65 6.25
C PRO A 601 35.75 -15.82 4.87
N ALA A 602 37.08 -15.77 4.81
CA ALA A 602 37.87 -16.15 3.63
C ALA A 602 37.47 -17.54 3.06
N ALA A 603 36.96 -18.44 3.91
CA ALA A 603 36.50 -19.77 3.54
C ALA A 603 35.37 -19.78 2.49
N ILE A 604 34.63 -18.68 2.27
CA ILE A 604 33.61 -18.62 1.22
C ILE A 604 34.20 -18.86 -0.17
N GLY A 605 35.45 -18.44 -0.42
CA GLY A 605 36.16 -18.68 -1.68
C GLY A 605 36.44 -20.15 -1.99
N ASN A 606 36.27 -21.07 -1.02
CA ASN A 606 36.44 -22.50 -1.23
C ASN A 606 35.23 -23.14 -1.96
N MET A 607 34.07 -22.48 -1.97
CA MET A 607 32.85 -22.97 -2.63
C MET A 607 32.90 -22.74 -4.14
N LYS A 608 33.81 -23.44 -4.83
CA LYS A 608 34.09 -23.20 -6.26
C LYS A 608 32.92 -23.51 -7.20
N MET A 609 31.95 -24.30 -6.76
CA MET A 609 30.74 -24.65 -7.52
C MET A 609 29.58 -23.67 -7.31
N LEU A 610 29.74 -22.64 -6.47
CA LEU A 610 28.66 -21.74 -6.11
C LEU A 610 28.18 -20.92 -7.31
N GLU A 611 26.89 -20.98 -7.60
CA GLU A 611 26.18 -20.27 -8.66
C GLU A 611 25.28 -19.17 -8.11
N VAL A 612 24.70 -19.38 -6.93
CA VAL A 612 23.76 -18.45 -6.29
C VAL A 612 24.24 -18.15 -4.87
N LEU A 613 24.50 -16.89 -4.59
CA LEU A 613 24.80 -16.38 -3.25
C LEU A 613 23.83 -15.24 -2.92
N SER A 614 23.02 -15.44 -1.88
CA SER A 614 22.13 -14.39 -1.38
C SER A 614 22.43 -14.10 0.09
N LEU A 615 22.83 -12.87 0.34
CA LEU A 615 23.05 -12.29 1.66
C LEU A 615 22.04 -11.16 1.95
N ALA A 616 20.89 -11.14 1.26
CA ALA A 616 19.94 -10.04 1.33
C ALA A 616 19.53 -9.67 2.77
N ASN A 617 19.37 -8.38 3.02
CA ASN A 617 19.02 -7.79 4.30
C ASN A 617 19.94 -8.22 5.46
N CYS A 618 21.22 -8.51 5.15
CA CYS A 618 22.22 -8.83 6.17
C CYS A 618 23.01 -7.61 6.63
N LYS A 619 23.51 -7.65 7.87
CA LYS A 619 24.51 -6.68 8.35
C LYS A 619 25.91 -7.23 8.13
N LEU A 620 26.64 -6.67 7.18
CA LEU A 620 27.96 -7.12 6.74
C LEU A 620 29.08 -6.34 7.45
N LEU A 621 30.11 -7.05 7.90
CA LEU A 621 31.32 -6.45 8.47
C LEU A 621 32.31 -6.00 7.38
N ASP A 622 32.68 -6.87 6.43
CA ASP A 622 33.43 -6.62 5.18
C ASP A 622 33.35 -7.91 4.32
N LEU A 623 33.44 -7.84 2.99
CA LEU A 623 33.58 -9.04 2.15
C LEU A 623 35.07 -9.37 1.94
N PRO A 624 35.49 -10.65 2.05
CA PRO A 624 36.89 -11.07 1.93
C PRO A 624 37.35 -11.09 0.46
N GLN A 625 38.65 -10.92 0.19
CA GLN A 625 39.22 -10.96 -1.18
C GLN A 625 38.91 -12.28 -1.90
N GLU A 626 38.81 -13.36 -1.12
CA GLU A 626 38.53 -14.73 -1.55
C GLU A 626 37.16 -14.89 -2.20
N ILE A 627 36.21 -13.95 -2.02
CA ILE A 627 34.94 -13.97 -2.74
C ILE A 627 35.13 -13.87 -4.28
N GLY A 628 36.27 -13.30 -4.71
CA GLY A 628 36.67 -13.27 -6.12
C GLY A 628 37.03 -14.65 -6.70
N GLU A 629 37.17 -15.69 -5.87
CA GLU A 629 37.42 -17.06 -6.33
C GLU A 629 36.14 -17.80 -6.76
N LEU A 630 34.97 -17.22 -6.52
CA LEU A 630 33.65 -17.74 -6.93
C LEU A 630 33.39 -17.55 -8.44
N LYS A 631 34.19 -18.20 -9.29
CA LYS A 631 34.15 -18.01 -10.75
C LYS A 631 32.86 -18.52 -11.44
N ASN A 632 32.10 -19.36 -10.75
CA ASN A 632 30.83 -19.91 -11.24
C ASN A 632 29.59 -19.12 -10.80
N ILE A 633 29.77 -18.02 -10.06
CA ILE A 633 28.64 -17.22 -9.59
C ILE A 633 27.86 -16.64 -10.77
N ARG A 634 26.53 -16.78 -10.72
CA ARG A 634 25.56 -16.32 -11.72
C ARG A 634 24.58 -15.33 -11.10
N LEU A 635 24.23 -15.49 -9.83
CA LEU A 635 23.39 -14.56 -9.07
C LEU A 635 24.08 -14.19 -7.76
N LEU A 636 24.36 -12.90 -7.58
CA LEU A 636 24.83 -12.33 -6.32
C LEU A 636 23.80 -11.32 -5.80
N ASP A 637 23.19 -11.65 -4.67
CA ASP A 637 22.11 -10.87 -4.07
C ASP A 637 22.53 -10.31 -2.71
N LEU A 638 22.78 -9.01 -2.69
CA LEU A 638 23.16 -8.21 -1.53
C LEU A 638 22.16 -7.07 -1.30
N GLU A 639 20.92 -7.21 -1.75
CA GLU A 639 19.85 -6.21 -1.55
C GLU A 639 19.70 -5.88 -0.06
N ASP A 640 19.50 -4.60 0.27
CA ASP A 640 19.32 -4.10 1.65
C ASP A 640 20.40 -4.54 2.69
N CYS A 641 21.59 -4.91 2.23
CA CYS A 641 22.73 -5.14 3.12
C CYS A 641 23.27 -3.85 3.75
N HIS A 642 23.39 -3.81 5.07
CA HIS A 642 23.96 -2.68 5.80
C HIS A 642 25.37 -2.97 6.30
N HIS A 643 26.27 -1.99 6.22
CA HIS A 643 27.62 -2.14 6.75
C HIS A 643 27.62 -1.90 8.28
N SER A 644 28.22 -2.82 9.05
CA SER A 644 28.26 -2.77 10.52
C SER A 644 29.16 -1.66 11.09
N ARG A 645 30.05 -1.06 10.29
CA ARG A 645 30.94 0.02 10.72
C ARG A 645 30.60 1.25 9.91
N ASN A 646 30.34 2.38 10.58
CA ASN A 646 30.14 3.71 9.98
C ASN A 646 31.41 4.26 9.28
N LYS A 647 32.22 3.43 8.61
CA LYS A 647 33.44 3.84 7.91
C LYS A 647 33.23 3.87 6.40
N LEU A 648 33.84 4.86 5.79
CA LEU A 648 33.80 5.26 4.38
C LEU A 648 34.33 4.24 3.36
N ASN A 649 34.50 2.95 3.71
CA ASN A 649 35.19 1.98 2.85
C ASN A 649 34.22 1.26 1.90
N ALA A 650 34.73 0.88 0.73
CA ALA A 650 34.00 0.09 -0.26
C ALA A 650 33.83 -1.35 0.25
N ILE A 651 32.65 -1.94 0.03
CA ILE A 651 32.30 -3.29 0.50
C ILE A 651 33.03 -4.37 -0.31
N PHE A 652 33.20 -4.14 -1.60
CA PHE A 652 33.96 -5.04 -2.45
C PHE A 652 35.47 -4.74 -2.33
N PRO A 653 36.30 -5.78 -2.21
CA PRO A 653 37.73 -5.63 -2.42
C PRO A 653 38.04 -5.32 -3.90
N PRO A 654 39.14 -4.59 -4.19
CA PRO A 654 39.52 -4.28 -5.56
C PRO A 654 39.76 -5.53 -6.43
N ASN A 655 39.44 -5.46 -7.72
CA ASN A 655 39.67 -6.51 -8.73
C ASN A 655 38.92 -7.83 -8.48
N VAL A 656 37.80 -7.76 -7.75
CA VAL A 656 36.95 -8.92 -7.44
C VAL A 656 35.82 -9.07 -8.45
N ILE A 657 35.14 -7.97 -8.78
CA ILE A 657 33.95 -7.98 -9.66
C ILE A 657 34.32 -8.55 -11.03
N SER A 658 35.48 -8.14 -11.56
CA SER A 658 35.97 -8.58 -12.86
C SER A 658 36.30 -10.07 -12.98
N ARG A 659 36.36 -10.81 -11.86
CA ARG A 659 36.60 -12.26 -11.85
C ARG A 659 35.32 -13.07 -12.06
N TRP A 660 34.14 -12.47 -11.92
CA TRP A 660 32.85 -13.15 -12.00
C TRP A 660 32.31 -13.17 -13.44
N SER A 661 33.07 -13.73 -14.37
CA SER A 661 32.75 -13.67 -15.80
C SER A 661 31.40 -14.31 -16.18
N ARG A 662 30.80 -15.14 -15.31
CA ARG A 662 29.49 -15.79 -15.52
C ARG A 662 28.32 -15.09 -14.83
N LEU A 663 28.56 -13.96 -14.16
CA LEU A 663 27.53 -13.26 -13.40
C LEU A 663 26.43 -12.73 -14.34
N GLU A 664 25.20 -13.12 -14.06
CA GLU A 664 24.00 -12.73 -14.81
C GLU A 664 23.17 -11.68 -14.06
N GLU A 665 23.08 -11.80 -12.74
CA GLU A 665 22.27 -10.95 -11.87
C GLU A 665 23.07 -10.45 -10.67
N LEU A 666 23.15 -9.12 -10.51
CA LEU A 666 23.79 -8.46 -9.37
C LEU A 666 22.79 -7.51 -8.69
N TYR A 667 22.43 -7.83 -7.45
CA TYR A 667 21.62 -6.95 -6.60
C TYR A 667 22.50 -6.34 -5.52
N SER A 668 22.69 -5.03 -5.56
CA SER A 668 23.42 -4.29 -4.53
C SER A 668 22.49 -3.48 -3.65
N SER A 669 22.88 -3.31 -2.39
CA SER A 669 22.22 -2.40 -1.46
C SER A 669 22.56 -0.94 -1.71
N SER A 670 21.64 -0.06 -1.29
CA SER A 670 21.79 1.39 -1.22
C SER A 670 22.90 1.86 -0.27
N PHE A 671 23.27 1.04 0.72
CA PHE A 671 24.35 1.37 1.66
C PHE A 671 25.74 1.02 1.12
N MET A 672 25.83 0.40 -0.06
CA MET A 672 27.11 0.00 -0.65
C MET A 672 27.76 1.19 -1.38
N LYS A 673 29.02 1.51 -1.03
CA LYS A 673 29.81 2.50 -1.76
C LYS A 673 30.63 1.84 -2.85
N TYR A 674 30.31 2.13 -4.11
CA TYR A 674 31.11 1.76 -5.28
C TYR A 674 32.20 2.80 -5.56
N THR A 675 33.43 2.32 -5.79
CA THR A 675 34.55 3.17 -6.25
C THR A 675 34.64 3.16 -7.77
N ARG A 676 35.55 3.97 -8.31
CA ARG A 676 35.78 4.07 -9.75
C ARG A 676 36.25 2.77 -10.38
N GLU A 677 37.11 2.06 -9.67
CA GLU A 677 37.65 0.77 -10.08
C GLU A 677 36.52 -0.27 -10.17
N HIS A 678 35.65 -0.33 -9.16
CA HIS A 678 34.52 -1.25 -9.15
C HIS A 678 33.56 -1.05 -10.33
N ILE A 679 33.25 0.21 -10.69
CA ILE A 679 32.41 0.51 -11.84
C ILE A 679 33.11 0.13 -13.14
N ALA A 680 34.42 0.40 -13.26
CA ALA A 680 35.20 -0.01 -14.43
C ALA A 680 35.15 -1.53 -14.65
N GLU A 681 35.18 -2.31 -13.57
CA GLU A 681 35.13 -3.77 -13.61
C GLU A 681 33.81 -4.32 -14.17
N LEU A 682 32.68 -3.62 -14.02
CA LEU A 682 31.38 -4.07 -14.56
C LEU A 682 31.41 -4.30 -16.08
N LYS A 683 32.28 -3.59 -16.82
CA LYS A 683 32.43 -3.77 -18.27
C LYS A 683 32.93 -5.17 -18.65
N SER A 684 33.61 -5.86 -17.74
CA SER A 684 34.10 -7.22 -17.98
C SER A 684 33.02 -8.30 -17.85
N LEU A 685 31.84 -7.96 -17.32
CA LEU A 685 30.73 -8.88 -17.10
C LEU A 685 29.84 -9.02 -18.34
N SER A 686 30.24 -9.86 -19.29
CA SER A 686 29.55 -10.01 -20.57
C SER A 686 28.17 -10.66 -20.51
N HIS A 687 27.85 -11.37 -19.42
CA HIS A 687 26.57 -12.06 -19.22
C HIS A 687 25.60 -11.30 -18.30
N LEU A 688 25.99 -10.12 -17.80
CA LEU A 688 25.18 -9.36 -16.87
C LEU A 688 23.92 -8.83 -17.57
N THR A 689 22.76 -9.34 -17.16
CA THR A 689 21.44 -8.93 -17.67
C THR A 689 20.65 -8.16 -16.64
N THR A 690 20.90 -8.39 -15.34
CA THR A 690 20.20 -7.73 -14.24
C THR A 690 21.16 -7.00 -13.31
N LEU A 691 20.92 -5.71 -13.09
CA LEU A 691 21.75 -4.88 -12.21
C LEU A 691 20.90 -3.94 -11.35
N MET A 692 21.00 -4.08 -10.04
CA MET A 692 20.56 -3.08 -9.08
C MET A 692 21.78 -2.49 -8.39
N MET A 693 21.98 -1.17 -8.51
CA MET A 693 23.10 -0.49 -7.86
C MET A 693 22.84 0.99 -7.65
N GLU A 694 23.53 1.53 -6.64
CA GLU A 694 23.63 2.97 -6.41
C GLU A 694 25.05 3.44 -6.65
N VAL A 695 25.18 4.47 -7.47
CA VAL A 695 26.46 5.11 -7.79
C VAL A 695 26.55 6.39 -6.96
N PRO A 696 27.45 6.50 -5.97
CA PRO A 696 27.48 7.63 -5.05
C PRO A 696 27.76 8.98 -5.72
N ASP A 697 28.57 8.99 -6.78
CA ASP A 697 28.96 10.20 -7.50
C ASP A 697 29.36 9.90 -8.96
N PHE A 698 29.17 10.86 -9.86
CA PHE A 698 29.60 10.75 -11.26
C PHE A 698 31.12 10.60 -11.41
N GLY A 699 31.92 11.13 -10.49
CA GLY A 699 33.36 10.93 -10.45
C GLY A 699 33.76 9.47 -10.26
N CYS A 700 32.88 8.64 -9.70
CA CYS A 700 33.07 7.18 -9.66
C CYS A 700 32.89 6.53 -11.03
N ILE A 701 32.37 7.21 -12.04
CA ILE A 701 32.23 6.63 -13.38
C ILE A 701 33.54 6.90 -14.16
N PRO A 702 34.22 5.85 -14.68
CA PRO A 702 35.40 6.03 -15.51
C PRO A 702 35.07 6.77 -16.81
N GLU A 703 36.02 7.53 -17.33
CA GLU A 703 35.86 8.20 -18.62
C GLU A 703 35.69 7.17 -19.75
N GLY A 704 34.70 7.36 -20.62
CA GLY A 704 34.38 6.42 -21.70
C GLY A 704 33.71 5.11 -21.26
N PHE A 705 33.35 4.97 -19.97
CA PHE A 705 32.56 3.83 -19.49
C PHE A 705 31.16 3.83 -20.09
N SER A 706 30.60 2.63 -20.32
CA SER A 706 29.19 2.46 -20.62
C SER A 706 28.62 1.21 -19.99
N PHE A 707 27.41 1.33 -19.44
CA PHE A 707 26.74 0.18 -18.84
C PHE A 707 26.46 -0.88 -19.92
N PRO A 708 26.54 -2.17 -19.57
CA PRO A 708 26.17 -3.24 -20.50
C PRO A 708 24.69 -3.13 -20.91
N GLU A 709 24.30 -3.83 -21.97
CA GLU A 709 22.89 -3.92 -22.37
C GLU A 709 22.11 -4.78 -21.38
N LEU A 710 21.58 -4.13 -20.34
CA LEU A 710 20.81 -4.77 -19.28
C LEU A 710 19.36 -5.02 -19.71
N GLU A 711 18.82 -6.18 -19.35
CA GLU A 711 17.41 -6.50 -19.53
C GLU A 711 16.53 -5.90 -18.44
N VAL A 712 17.02 -5.98 -17.19
CA VAL A 712 16.35 -5.49 -15.98
C VAL A 712 17.33 -4.66 -15.17
N PHE A 713 16.98 -3.43 -14.80
CA PHE A 713 17.86 -2.64 -13.94
C PHE A 713 17.14 -1.71 -12.97
N LYS A 714 17.82 -1.38 -11.88
CA LYS A 714 17.48 -0.31 -10.96
C LYS A 714 18.76 0.44 -10.61
N ILE A 715 19.00 1.55 -11.29
CA ILE A 715 20.25 2.28 -11.16
C ILE A 715 19.92 3.69 -10.68
N ALA A 716 20.49 4.09 -9.54
CA ALA A 716 20.45 5.47 -9.10
C ALA A 716 21.87 6.05 -9.09
N ILE A 717 22.07 7.22 -9.70
CA ILE A 717 23.33 7.94 -9.70
C ILE A 717 23.17 9.20 -8.86
N ARG A 718 23.91 9.29 -7.75
CA ARG A 718 23.74 10.29 -6.67
C ARG A 718 22.32 10.35 -6.08
N GLY A 719 21.51 9.35 -6.37
CA GLY A 719 20.15 9.18 -5.86
C GLY A 719 20.05 7.95 -4.97
N SER A 720 18.83 7.47 -4.77
CA SER A 720 18.58 6.29 -3.95
C SER A 720 17.41 5.50 -4.53
N VAL A 721 17.62 4.20 -4.71
CA VAL A 721 16.67 3.27 -5.32
C VAL A 721 15.54 3.00 -4.32
N HIS A 722 14.51 3.84 -4.37
CA HIS A 722 13.30 3.68 -3.55
C HIS A 722 12.12 3.05 -4.31
N HIS A 723 12.25 2.85 -5.62
CA HIS A 723 11.12 2.47 -6.46
C HIS A 723 11.02 0.96 -6.70
N LYS A 724 9.79 0.43 -6.66
CA LYS A 724 9.52 -1.00 -6.86
C LYS A 724 9.61 -1.42 -8.33
N GLN A 725 9.42 -0.49 -9.27
CA GLN A 725 9.41 -0.79 -10.70
C GLN A 725 10.80 -1.19 -11.23
N SER A 726 10.81 -2.17 -12.12
CA SER A 726 11.97 -2.56 -12.93
C SER A 726 12.24 -1.54 -14.03
N ASN A 727 13.50 -1.50 -14.49
CA ASN A 727 14.00 -0.53 -15.48
C ASN A 727 13.82 0.91 -15.02
N TYR A 728 14.26 1.11 -13.76
CA TYR A 728 14.29 2.37 -13.06
C TYR A 728 15.66 3.01 -13.21
N LEU A 729 15.67 4.26 -13.66
CA LEU A 729 16.86 5.10 -13.71
C LEU A 729 16.60 6.39 -12.93
N GLU A 730 17.39 6.62 -11.89
CA GLU A 730 17.45 7.92 -11.21
C GLU A 730 18.81 8.57 -11.46
N VAL A 731 18.77 9.85 -11.78
CA VAL A 731 19.94 10.66 -12.00
C VAL A 731 19.77 11.95 -11.21
N CYS A 732 20.53 12.09 -10.12
CA CYS A 732 20.59 13.31 -9.33
C CYS A 732 21.89 14.05 -9.64
N GLY A 733 21.83 15.36 -9.91
CA GLY A 733 23.01 16.06 -10.43
C GLY A 733 23.16 17.49 -9.94
N TRP A 734 23.85 17.70 -8.81
CA TRP A 734 24.32 19.04 -8.37
C TRP A 734 25.51 19.53 -9.23
N VAL A 735 25.42 19.36 -10.53
CA VAL A 735 26.43 19.71 -11.52
C VAL A 735 25.72 20.43 -12.65
N ASN A 736 26.35 21.46 -13.20
CA ASN A 736 25.84 22.18 -14.35
C ASN A 736 25.46 21.20 -15.50
N ALA A 737 24.21 21.23 -15.92
CA ALA A 737 23.62 20.36 -16.92
C ALA A 737 24.30 20.48 -18.29
N LYS A 738 24.75 21.68 -18.67
CA LYS A 738 25.55 21.86 -19.89
C LYS A 738 26.89 21.15 -19.79
N LYS A 739 27.52 21.16 -18.60
CA LYS A 739 28.69 20.32 -18.35
C LYS A 739 28.30 18.85 -18.40
N PHE A 740 27.24 18.43 -17.70
CA PHE A 740 26.73 17.07 -17.66
C PHE A 740 26.44 16.45 -19.04
N PHE A 741 25.68 17.15 -19.89
CA PHE A 741 25.38 16.71 -21.27
C PHE A 741 26.57 16.84 -22.22
N ALA A 742 27.59 17.61 -21.86
CA ALA A 742 28.86 17.68 -22.59
C ALA A 742 29.89 16.63 -22.14
N ILE A 743 29.68 15.93 -21.02
CA ILE A 743 30.63 14.89 -20.56
C ILE A 743 30.44 13.63 -21.44
N PRO A 744 31.54 12.99 -21.89
CA PRO A 744 31.50 11.65 -22.48
C PRO A 744 30.76 10.61 -21.62
N SER A 745 30.62 10.84 -20.31
CA SER A 745 29.93 9.97 -19.35
C SER A 745 28.41 9.92 -19.55
N LEU A 746 27.76 10.85 -20.29
CA LEU A 746 26.35 10.63 -20.68
C LEU A 746 26.24 9.40 -21.62
N GLY A 747 27.30 9.10 -22.36
CA GLY A 747 27.43 7.86 -23.11
C GLY A 747 27.28 6.61 -22.25
N CYS A 748 27.46 6.72 -20.92
CA CYS A 748 27.32 5.56 -20.05
C CYS A 748 25.87 5.14 -19.82
N VAL A 749 24.95 6.10 -19.74
CA VAL A 749 23.52 5.84 -19.49
C VAL A 749 22.72 5.63 -20.77
N LYS A 750 23.27 6.00 -21.94
CA LYS A 750 22.58 5.85 -23.24
C LYS A 750 22.01 4.44 -23.49
N PRO A 751 22.75 3.33 -23.24
CA PRO A 751 22.19 1.99 -23.39
C PRO A 751 20.99 1.72 -22.47
N LEU A 752 20.99 2.29 -21.26
CA LEU A 752 19.92 2.14 -20.27
C LEU A 752 18.64 2.84 -20.70
N LEU A 753 18.76 4.04 -21.30
CA LEU A 753 17.61 4.85 -21.69
C LEU A 753 16.64 4.05 -22.58
N LYS A 754 17.14 3.30 -23.56
CA LYS A 754 16.34 2.49 -24.50
C LYS A 754 15.37 1.51 -23.84
N ARG A 755 15.65 1.10 -22.61
CA ARG A 755 14.82 0.17 -21.82
C ARG A 755 14.21 0.81 -20.58
N THR A 756 14.52 2.07 -20.30
CA THR A 756 14.05 2.81 -19.11
C THR A 756 12.55 3.04 -19.19
N GLN A 757 11.81 2.48 -18.22
CA GLN A 757 10.37 2.69 -18.10
C GLN A 757 10.03 3.80 -17.11
N TYR A 758 10.88 4.01 -16.11
CA TYR A 758 10.75 5.08 -15.13
C TYR A 758 12.07 5.86 -15.05
N LEU A 759 12.01 7.16 -15.37
CA LEU A 759 13.14 8.07 -15.33
C LEU A 759 12.88 9.17 -14.30
N LYS A 760 13.78 9.31 -13.32
CA LYS A 760 13.79 10.42 -12.37
C LYS A 760 15.03 11.28 -12.56
N LEU A 761 14.83 12.58 -12.76
CA LEU A 761 15.89 13.58 -12.87
C LEU A 761 15.75 14.56 -11.71
N SER A 762 16.80 14.75 -10.91
CA SER A 762 16.72 15.66 -9.76
C SER A 762 17.92 16.59 -9.60
N SER A 763 17.66 17.78 -9.08
CA SER A 763 18.66 18.75 -8.63
C SER A 763 19.66 19.24 -9.69
N PHE A 764 19.29 19.29 -10.97
CA PHE A 764 20.17 19.77 -12.05
C PHE A 764 20.23 21.31 -12.13
N GLU A 765 21.44 21.86 -12.06
CA GLU A 765 21.71 23.29 -12.32
C GLU A 765 21.90 23.56 -13.82
N GLY A 766 21.40 24.65 -14.38
CA GLY A 766 21.59 25.04 -15.78
C GLY A 766 20.87 24.18 -16.82
N LEU A 767 20.04 23.22 -16.38
CA LEU A 767 19.14 22.42 -17.22
C LEU A 767 17.97 23.31 -17.65
N ARG A 768 17.98 23.85 -18.87
CA ARG A 768 16.85 24.68 -19.38
C ARG A 768 15.72 23.86 -19.99
N THR A 769 16.06 22.72 -20.58
CA THR A 769 15.17 21.81 -21.31
C THR A 769 15.59 20.36 -21.02
N ILE A 770 14.63 19.42 -20.93
CA ILE A 770 14.94 18.00 -20.62
C ILE A 770 15.40 17.24 -21.87
N PHE A 771 15.03 17.70 -23.05
CA PHE A 771 15.30 17.02 -24.33
C PHE A 771 16.19 17.84 -25.27
N PRO A 772 17.46 18.12 -24.90
CA PRO A 772 18.42 18.66 -25.84
C PRO A 772 18.74 17.63 -26.94
N TYR A 773 19.25 18.12 -28.08
CA TYR A 773 19.65 17.27 -29.22
C TYR A 773 20.60 16.11 -28.84
N GLN A 774 21.34 16.19 -27.73
CA GLN A 774 22.28 15.14 -27.28
C GLN A 774 21.63 13.91 -26.64
N LEU A 775 20.42 14.05 -26.07
CA LEU A 775 19.64 12.95 -25.46
C LEU A 775 18.72 12.26 -26.48
N ALA A 776 18.43 12.95 -27.60
CA ALA A 776 17.49 12.53 -28.63
C ALA A 776 18.07 11.52 -29.64
N ASP A 777 18.74 10.47 -29.15
CA ASP A 777 18.95 9.29 -30.01
C ASP A 777 17.58 8.69 -30.36
N ARG A 778 17.37 8.24 -31.61
CA ARG A 778 16.03 8.04 -32.21
C ARG A 778 15.04 7.24 -31.36
N ASP A 779 15.52 6.27 -30.60
CA ASP A 779 14.72 5.32 -29.83
C ASP A 779 14.99 5.37 -28.30
N GLY A 780 15.79 6.33 -27.83
CA GLY A 780 16.33 6.35 -26.47
C GLY A 780 15.27 6.40 -25.36
N LEU A 781 14.10 6.99 -25.58
CA LEU A 781 13.05 7.12 -24.56
C LEU A 781 11.69 6.62 -25.05
N ALA A 782 11.70 5.76 -26.06
CA ALA A 782 10.51 5.32 -26.74
C ALA A 782 9.60 4.45 -25.85
N VAL A 783 10.17 3.75 -24.87
CA VAL A 783 9.48 2.86 -23.92
C VAL A 783 9.20 3.52 -22.55
N LEU A 784 9.57 4.79 -22.37
CA LEU A 784 9.41 5.51 -21.12
C LEU A 784 7.93 5.66 -20.76
N LYS A 785 7.53 5.21 -19.57
CA LYS A 785 6.16 5.30 -19.04
C LYS A 785 6.00 6.39 -18.00
N THR A 786 7.03 6.67 -17.21
CA THR A 786 6.96 7.70 -16.17
C THR A 786 8.21 8.57 -16.19
N LEU A 787 7.98 9.88 -16.19
CA LEU A 787 9.03 10.89 -16.07
C LEU A 787 8.77 11.73 -14.81
N GLU A 788 9.73 11.72 -13.90
CA GLU A 788 9.74 12.57 -12.71
C GLU A 788 10.91 13.54 -12.76
N VAL A 789 10.64 14.82 -12.50
CA VAL A 789 11.66 15.86 -12.49
C VAL A 789 11.49 16.72 -11.25
N SER A 790 12.52 16.78 -10.41
CA SER A 790 12.50 17.49 -9.13
C SER A 790 13.68 18.44 -8.96
N ASP A 791 13.46 19.56 -8.27
CA ASP A 791 14.53 20.48 -7.82
C ASP A 791 15.44 21.03 -8.93
N CYS A 792 14.97 21.08 -10.18
CA CYS A 792 15.70 21.62 -11.32
C CYS A 792 15.35 23.11 -11.51
N VAL A 793 16.07 24.00 -10.82
CA VAL A 793 15.72 25.42 -10.68
C VAL A 793 15.73 26.22 -11.99
N ASP A 794 16.55 25.81 -12.95
CA ASP A 794 16.74 26.50 -14.24
C ASP A 794 15.86 25.94 -15.36
N LEU A 795 15.09 24.88 -15.11
CA LEU A 795 14.24 24.24 -16.11
C LEU A 795 13.11 25.19 -16.50
N GLU A 796 13.09 25.63 -17.75
CA GLU A 796 12.08 26.57 -18.26
C GLU A 796 10.94 25.84 -18.98
N TYR A 797 11.27 24.83 -19.79
CA TYR A 797 10.30 24.08 -20.58
C TYR A 797 10.63 22.59 -20.58
N LEU A 798 9.62 21.73 -20.73
CA LEU A 798 9.84 20.30 -20.92
C LEU A 798 10.48 20.05 -22.31
N ILE A 799 9.88 20.66 -23.35
CA ILE A 799 10.35 20.60 -24.75
C ILE A 799 10.53 22.04 -25.28
N ASP A 800 11.64 22.30 -25.96
CA ASP A 800 11.87 23.56 -26.67
C ASP A 800 12.01 23.29 -28.17
N SER A 801 11.06 23.79 -28.96
CA SER A 801 11.04 23.56 -30.41
C SER A 801 12.07 24.38 -31.18
N GLU A 802 12.59 25.47 -30.59
CA GLU A 802 13.63 26.31 -31.18
C GLU A 802 15.03 25.70 -31.00
N GLU A 803 15.30 25.05 -29.86
CA GLU A 803 16.49 24.23 -29.64
C GLU A 803 16.47 22.91 -30.44
N TRP A 804 15.29 22.47 -30.87
CA TRP A 804 15.06 21.25 -31.66
C TRP A 804 15.36 21.37 -33.16
N LYS A 805 15.87 22.50 -33.64
CA LYS A 805 16.21 22.70 -35.08
C LYS A 805 17.26 21.68 -35.53
N MET A 806 16.78 20.59 -36.15
CA MET A 806 17.58 19.53 -36.76
C MET A 806 18.40 20.04 -37.95
N PRO A 807 19.54 19.42 -38.27
CA PRO A 807 20.23 19.63 -39.53
C PRO A 807 19.29 19.32 -40.72
N PRO A 808 19.34 20.10 -41.81
CA PRO A 808 18.35 20.07 -42.90
C PRO A 808 18.39 18.81 -43.81
N VAL A 809 18.85 17.64 -43.34
CA VAL A 809 19.21 16.50 -44.21
C VAL A 809 18.52 15.17 -43.85
N ILE A 810 17.59 15.10 -42.91
CA ILE A 810 16.88 13.83 -42.64
C ILE A 810 15.36 13.99 -42.64
N GLU A 811 14.83 14.48 -43.76
CA GLU A 811 13.44 14.24 -44.14
C GLU A 811 13.28 12.75 -44.50
N GLN A 812 12.83 11.89 -43.58
CA GLN A 812 12.02 10.68 -43.90
C GLN A 812 11.68 9.74 -42.74
N HIS A 813 12.11 9.96 -41.50
CA HIS A 813 11.76 9.04 -40.41
C HIS A 813 11.24 9.76 -39.17
N GLN A 814 10.03 9.39 -38.75
CA GLN A 814 9.37 9.88 -37.53
C GLN A 814 10.19 9.49 -36.29
N HIS A 815 10.43 10.44 -35.38
CA HIS A 815 11.10 10.17 -34.10
C HIS A 815 10.08 9.64 -33.09
N THR A 816 10.40 8.54 -32.38
CA THR A 816 9.46 7.80 -31.50
C THR A 816 9.66 8.14 -30.02
N CYS A 817 10.01 9.38 -29.68
CA CYS A 817 10.28 9.78 -28.31
C CYS A 817 8.98 9.93 -27.49
N LEU A 818 8.95 9.46 -26.23
CA LEU A 818 7.82 9.63 -25.29
C LEU A 818 6.45 9.10 -25.79
N MET A 819 6.44 8.17 -26.75
CA MET A 819 5.19 7.60 -27.29
C MET A 819 4.44 6.70 -26.29
N HIS A 820 5.14 6.24 -25.24
CA HIS A 820 4.59 5.40 -24.17
C HIS A 820 4.45 6.13 -22.83
N LEU A 821 4.68 7.45 -22.79
CA LEU A 821 4.66 8.19 -21.53
C LEU A 821 3.23 8.26 -20.99
N GLU A 822 3.01 7.67 -19.82
CA GLU A 822 1.72 7.57 -19.12
C GLU A 822 1.62 8.56 -17.96
N LYS A 823 2.75 8.89 -17.30
CA LYS A 823 2.77 9.82 -16.15
C LYS A 823 3.92 10.83 -16.22
N LEU A 824 3.61 12.08 -15.92
CA LEU A 824 4.55 13.19 -15.81
C LEU A 824 4.41 13.84 -14.43
N ASP A 825 5.51 13.95 -13.69
CA ASP A 825 5.55 14.54 -12.36
C ASP A 825 6.66 15.60 -12.29
N LEU A 826 6.29 16.86 -12.07
CA LEU A 826 7.19 18.01 -12.07
C LEU A 826 7.12 18.72 -10.71
N GLN A 827 8.24 18.75 -9.98
CA GLN A 827 8.27 19.18 -8.58
C GLN A 827 9.37 20.22 -8.33
N CYS A 828 9.07 21.25 -7.54
CA CYS A 828 10.01 22.24 -7.05
C CYS A 828 10.85 22.90 -8.17
N LEU A 829 10.19 23.36 -9.24
CA LEU A 829 10.84 23.95 -10.40
C LEU A 829 10.78 25.48 -10.36
N GLY A 830 11.94 26.12 -10.15
CA GLY A 830 12.03 27.58 -9.93
C GLY A 830 11.77 28.43 -11.17
N SER A 831 12.10 27.95 -12.38
CA SER A 831 11.97 28.71 -13.63
C SER A 831 10.97 28.14 -14.64
N PHE A 832 10.24 27.08 -14.29
CA PHE A 832 9.40 26.35 -15.22
C PHE A 832 8.19 27.18 -15.65
N LYS A 833 8.05 27.40 -16.95
CA LYS A 833 7.04 28.25 -17.59
C LYS A 833 5.94 27.45 -18.28
N GLY A 834 6.21 26.24 -18.75
CA GLY A 834 5.23 25.41 -19.43
C GLY A 834 5.81 24.15 -20.09
N LEU A 835 4.95 23.33 -20.67
CA LEU A 835 5.35 22.07 -21.30
C LEU A 835 6.17 22.28 -22.58
N CYS A 836 5.78 23.23 -23.44
CA CYS A 836 6.47 23.46 -24.71
C CYS A 836 6.80 24.95 -24.91
N HIS A 837 8.00 25.25 -25.41
CA HIS A 837 8.33 26.53 -26.04
C HIS A 837 8.12 26.43 -27.54
N GLY A 838 7.20 27.23 -28.10
CA GLY A 838 6.78 27.17 -29.50
C GLY A 838 5.83 26.02 -29.86
N ALA A 839 5.51 25.86 -31.14
CA ALA A 839 4.70 24.76 -31.65
C ALA A 839 5.50 23.43 -31.62
N LEU A 840 4.83 22.33 -31.28
CA LEU A 840 5.45 21.00 -31.28
C LEU A 840 5.83 20.59 -32.72
N PRO A 841 7.08 20.15 -32.97
CA PRO A 841 7.50 19.62 -34.26
C PRO A 841 6.62 18.46 -34.73
N ALA A 842 6.37 18.35 -36.05
CA ALA A 842 5.54 17.29 -36.64
C ALA A 842 6.11 15.88 -36.34
N GLU A 843 7.42 15.78 -36.12
CA GLU A 843 8.17 14.58 -35.79
C GLU A 843 7.88 14.07 -34.37
N LEU A 844 7.40 14.93 -33.47
CA LEU A 844 6.93 14.60 -32.12
C LEU A 844 5.40 14.44 -32.04
N SER A 845 4.71 14.36 -33.18
CA SER A 845 3.25 14.31 -33.25
C SER A 845 2.63 13.12 -32.51
N MET A 846 3.38 12.02 -32.35
CA MET A 846 2.97 10.82 -31.60
C MET A 846 3.38 10.84 -30.11
N SER A 847 4.19 11.79 -29.69
CA SER A 847 4.66 11.92 -28.32
C SER A 847 3.54 12.40 -27.39
N LEU A 848 3.58 11.97 -26.12
CA LEU A 848 2.65 12.40 -25.06
C LEU A 848 1.17 11.96 -25.24
N GLN A 849 0.82 11.27 -26.33
CA GLN A 849 -0.56 10.84 -26.60
C GLN A 849 -1.13 9.85 -25.57
N LYS A 850 -0.26 9.05 -24.94
CA LYS A 850 -0.65 8.07 -23.91
C LYS A 850 -0.62 8.65 -22.50
N LEU A 851 -0.43 9.96 -22.35
CA LEU A 851 -0.26 10.58 -21.02
C LEU A 851 -1.61 10.59 -20.29
N LYS A 852 -1.65 9.87 -19.16
CA LYS A 852 -2.81 9.68 -18.30
C LYS A 852 -2.77 10.55 -17.05
N GLY A 853 -1.58 10.82 -16.51
CA GLY A 853 -1.43 11.58 -15.26
C GLY A 853 -0.41 12.69 -15.37
N MET A 854 -0.78 13.88 -14.89
CA MET A 854 0.12 15.03 -14.75
C MET A 854 0.06 15.62 -13.36
N ARG A 855 1.24 15.84 -12.76
CA ARG A 855 1.40 16.53 -11.48
C ARG A 855 2.39 17.67 -11.60
N PHE A 856 2.00 18.83 -11.08
CA PHE A 856 2.85 20.01 -10.94
C PHE A 856 2.83 20.44 -9.47
N PHE A 857 3.98 20.44 -8.82
CA PHE A 857 4.12 20.86 -7.42
C PHE A 857 5.20 21.94 -7.32
N LYS A 858 4.89 23.09 -6.72
CA LYS A 858 5.86 24.18 -6.52
C LYS A 858 6.61 24.61 -7.80
N CYS A 859 5.88 24.77 -8.91
CA CYS A 859 6.42 25.33 -10.15
C CYS A 859 6.20 26.85 -10.18
N VAL A 860 7.21 27.62 -9.76
CA VAL A 860 7.04 29.02 -9.34
C VAL A 860 6.66 29.97 -10.49
N LYS A 861 7.19 29.75 -11.70
CA LYS A 861 6.93 30.61 -12.88
C LYS A 861 5.85 30.07 -13.82
N LEU A 862 5.19 28.97 -13.46
CA LEU A 862 4.20 28.34 -14.33
C LEU A 862 2.94 29.22 -14.34
N SER A 863 2.73 29.99 -15.41
CA SER A 863 1.56 30.88 -15.54
C SER A 863 0.33 30.17 -16.10
N SER A 864 0.54 29.14 -16.92
CA SER A 864 -0.52 28.28 -17.44
C SER A 864 -0.03 26.87 -17.75
N VAL A 865 -0.85 25.85 -17.47
CA VAL A 865 -0.51 24.45 -17.81
C VAL A 865 -0.62 24.23 -19.32
N PHE A 866 -1.73 24.67 -19.92
CA PHE A 866 -1.99 24.55 -21.35
C PHE A 866 -2.14 25.94 -21.98
N ALA A 867 -1.18 26.32 -22.83
CA ALA A 867 -1.14 27.62 -23.50
C ALA A 867 -1.60 27.58 -24.97
N SER A 868 -1.87 26.39 -25.54
CA SER A 868 -2.32 26.25 -26.93
C SER A 868 -3.29 25.07 -27.10
N LEU A 869 -4.20 25.21 -28.08
CA LEU A 869 -5.18 24.18 -28.41
C LEU A 869 -4.53 22.95 -29.03
N GLU A 870 -3.50 23.15 -29.86
CA GLU A 870 -2.73 22.08 -30.50
C GLU A 870 -2.08 21.14 -29.47
N LEU A 871 -1.57 21.70 -28.38
CA LEU A 871 -0.98 20.95 -27.28
C LEU A 871 -2.06 20.17 -26.52
N LEU A 872 -3.20 20.81 -26.24
CA LEU A 872 -4.30 20.19 -25.52
C LEU A 872 -4.90 18.99 -26.30
N GLN A 873 -4.92 19.04 -27.64
CA GLN A 873 -5.42 17.94 -28.50
C GLN A 873 -4.57 16.65 -28.41
N ARG A 874 -3.40 16.71 -27.80
CA ARG A 874 -2.53 15.55 -27.59
C ARG A 874 -2.87 14.77 -26.32
N PHE A 875 -3.62 15.37 -25.39
CA PHE A 875 -3.89 14.80 -24.07
C PHE A 875 -5.32 14.23 -23.96
N ASP A 876 -5.79 13.56 -25.02
CA ASP A 876 -7.13 12.98 -25.06
C ASP A 876 -7.30 11.86 -24.02
N GLU A 877 -6.23 11.13 -23.70
CA GLU A 877 -6.18 10.02 -22.72
C GLU A 877 -5.93 10.50 -21.27
N LEU A 878 -5.87 11.81 -21.02
CA LEU A 878 -5.56 12.33 -19.69
C LEU A 878 -6.67 12.00 -18.71
N GLU A 879 -6.34 11.27 -17.64
CA GLU A 879 -7.23 10.81 -16.57
C GLU A 879 -7.06 11.65 -15.29
N GLU A 880 -5.85 12.14 -14.99
CA GLU A 880 -5.52 12.83 -13.73
C GLU A 880 -4.71 14.11 -13.98
N LEU A 881 -5.15 15.24 -13.40
CA LEU A 881 -4.41 16.50 -13.39
C LEU A 881 -4.36 17.08 -11.97
N SER A 882 -3.15 17.24 -11.44
CA SER A 882 -2.89 17.82 -10.12
C SER A 882 -1.92 19.00 -10.22
N VAL A 883 -2.31 20.16 -9.69
CA VAL A 883 -1.47 21.36 -9.62
C VAL A 883 -1.52 21.91 -8.20
N ASP A 884 -0.37 22.01 -7.56
CA ASP A 884 -0.24 22.36 -6.15
C ASP A 884 0.90 23.36 -5.93
N SER A 885 0.65 24.43 -5.16
CA SER A 885 1.64 25.40 -4.72
C SER A 885 2.36 26.13 -5.88
N CYS A 886 1.69 26.29 -7.02
CA CYS A 886 2.21 27.01 -8.19
C CYS A 886 1.78 28.48 -8.14
N GLU A 887 2.58 29.33 -7.49
CA GLU A 887 2.21 30.70 -7.12
C GLU A 887 1.85 31.63 -8.29
N ALA A 888 2.49 31.47 -9.46
CA ALA A 888 2.24 32.30 -10.64
C ALA A 888 1.11 31.79 -11.55
N LEU A 889 0.50 30.63 -11.25
CA LEU A 889 -0.50 30.02 -12.12
C LEU A 889 -1.77 30.88 -12.13
N GLU A 890 -2.06 31.50 -13.26
CA GLU A 890 -3.27 32.31 -13.43
C GLU A 890 -4.42 31.49 -14.04
N TYR A 891 -4.07 30.54 -14.91
CA TYR A 891 -5.01 29.75 -15.72
C TYR A 891 -4.53 28.30 -15.82
N VAL A 892 -5.40 27.31 -15.65
CA VAL A 892 -5.01 25.93 -16.02
C VAL A 892 -4.99 25.82 -17.54
N PHE A 893 -6.01 26.37 -18.21
CA PHE A 893 -6.16 26.36 -19.65
C PHE A 893 -6.30 27.78 -20.19
N ASN A 894 -5.31 28.23 -20.97
CA ASN A 894 -5.25 29.54 -21.57
C ASN A 894 -5.27 29.39 -23.10
N LEU A 895 -6.47 29.41 -23.68
CA LEU A 895 -6.76 29.07 -25.08
C LEU A 895 -7.26 30.32 -25.84
N LYS A 896 -6.36 31.27 -26.10
CA LYS A 896 -6.65 32.46 -26.90
C LYS A 896 -6.79 32.08 -28.38
N ILE A 897 -8.01 32.00 -28.91
CA ILE A 897 -8.25 31.70 -30.33
C ILE A 897 -8.17 32.98 -31.15
N GLU A 898 -7.30 32.99 -32.18
CA GLU A 898 -7.23 34.11 -33.15
C GLU A 898 -8.09 33.89 -34.41
N LYS A 899 -8.46 32.66 -34.81
CA LYS A 899 -9.41 32.39 -35.93
C LYS A 899 -10.18 31.06 -35.79
N PRO A 900 -11.49 31.00 -36.11
CA PRO A 900 -12.26 29.76 -36.09
C PRO A 900 -12.21 29.08 -37.46
N ALA A 901 -11.29 28.13 -37.65
CA ALA A 901 -11.27 27.30 -38.85
C ALA A 901 -10.74 25.89 -38.54
N PHE A 902 -11.33 25.20 -37.57
CA PHE A 902 -11.00 23.79 -37.32
C PHE A 902 -12.23 23.02 -36.83
N GLU A 903 -12.32 21.75 -37.26
CA GLU A 903 -13.34 20.79 -36.83
C GLU A 903 -13.41 20.71 -35.30
N GLU A 904 -14.63 20.71 -34.75
CA GLU A 904 -14.91 20.62 -33.32
C GLU A 904 -14.53 19.25 -32.74
N LYS A 905 -13.23 18.94 -32.64
CA LYS A 905 -12.76 17.78 -31.90
C LYS A 905 -12.96 18.05 -30.41
N LYS A 906 -13.78 17.21 -29.78
CA LYS A 906 -14.09 17.25 -28.34
C LYS A 906 -12.87 16.81 -27.53
N MET A 907 -12.57 17.48 -26.42
CA MET A 907 -11.31 17.31 -25.69
C MET A 907 -11.51 16.99 -24.20
N LEU A 908 -10.52 16.34 -23.59
CA LEU A 908 -10.47 15.97 -22.14
C LEU A 908 -11.62 15.05 -21.68
N SER A 909 -12.11 14.17 -22.56
CA SER A 909 -13.22 13.28 -22.23
C SER A 909 -12.86 12.20 -21.21
N HIS A 910 -11.58 11.86 -21.04
CA HIS A 910 -11.14 10.82 -20.11
C HIS A 910 -10.75 11.35 -18.73
N LEU A 911 -10.73 12.67 -18.50
CA LEU A 911 -10.31 13.25 -17.23
C LEU A 911 -11.26 12.80 -16.11
N ARG A 912 -10.72 12.16 -15.08
CA ARG A 912 -11.41 11.62 -13.91
C ARG A 912 -11.15 12.45 -12.65
N GLU A 913 -9.96 13.00 -12.53
CA GLU A 913 -9.55 13.76 -11.35
C GLU A 913 -8.90 15.09 -11.72
N LEU A 914 -9.39 16.16 -11.10
CA LEU A 914 -8.83 17.50 -11.16
C LEU A 914 -8.58 18.01 -9.73
N ALA A 915 -7.32 18.17 -9.36
CA ALA A 915 -6.89 18.67 -8.06
C ALA A 915 -6.09 19.98 -8.22
N LEU A 916 -6.57 21.07 -7.64
CA LEU A 916 -5.99 22.41 -7.73
C LEU A 916 -5.83 22.98 -6.31
N CYS A 917 -4.61 23.03 -5.80
CA CYS A 917 -4.34 23.36 -4.40
C CYS A 917 -3.32 24.51 -4.28
N ASP A 918 -3.56 25.45 -3.35
CA ASP A 918 -2.62 26.52 -3.01
C ASP A 918 -2.16 27.35 -4.24
N LEU A 919 -3.13 27.85 -5.01
CA LEU A 919 -2.90 28.63 -6.24
C LEU A 919 -3.36 30.09 -6.07
N PRO A 920 -2.56 30.97 -5.43
CA PRO A 920 -2.98 32.31 -5.03
C PRO A 920 -3.22 33.27 -6.21
N ALA A 921 -2.57 33.07 -7.35
CA ALA A 921 -2.75 33.90 -8.55
C ALA A 921 -3.89 33.44 -9.47
N MET A 922 -4.47 32.26 -9.24
CA MET A 922 -5.42 31.65 -10.16
C MET A 922 -6.71 32.46 -10.26
N LYS A 923 -7.02 32.95 -11.47
CA LYS A 923 -8.19 33.80 -11.74
C LYS A 923 -9.38 32.98 -12.22
N CYS A 924 -9.11 32.04 -13.13
CA CYS A 924 -10.09 31.07 -13.60
C CYS A 924 -9.39 29.78 -14.02
N ILE A 925 -10.13 28.66 -14.04
CA ILE A 925 -9.59 27.39 -14.53
C ILE A 925 -9.40 27.45 -16.06
N TRP A 926 -10.33 28.11 -16.77
CA TRP A 926 -10.38 28.17 -18.23
C TRP A 926 -10.49 29.62 -18.73
N ASP A 927 -9.59 30.02 -19.63
CA ASP A 927 -9.64 31.27 -20.39
C ASP A 927 -9.69 30.94 -21.89
N GLY A 928 -10.90 30.91 -22.48
CA GLY A 928 -11.11 30.50 -23.86
C GLY A 928 -12.51 29.92 -24.15
N PRO A 929 -12.74 29.29 -25.31
CA PRO A 929 -14.04 28.71 -25.68
C PRO A 929 -14.30 27.40 -24.92
N THR A 930 -15.03 27.50 -23.83
CA THR A 930 -15.45 26.38 -22.96
C THR A 930 -16.26 25.30 -23.68
N ARG A 931 -16.90 25.61 -24.81
CA ARG A 931 -17.61 24.65 -25.69
C ARG A 931 -16.76 23.47 -26.20
N LEU A 932 -15.43 23.61 -26.22
CA LEU A 932 -14.52 22.55 -26.68
C LEU A 932 -14.26 21.49 -25.59
N LEU A 933 -14.63 21.78 -24.34
CA LEU A 933 -14.36 20.96 -23.17
C LEU A 933 -15.54 20.02 -22.91
N ARG A 934 -15.24 18.73 -22.72
CA ARG A 934 -16.26 17.71 -22.44
C ARG A 934 -15.82 16.83 -21.28
N LEU A 935 -15.92 17.34 -20.06
CA LEU A 935 -15.49 16.68 -18.82
C LEU A 935 -16.47 15.60 -18.32
N HIS A 936 -16.96 14.74 -19.23
CA HIS A 936 -18.02 13.77 -18.95
C HIS A 936 -17.63 12.74 -17.92
N ASN A 937 -16.35 12.36 -17.88
CA ASN A 937 -15.83 11.33 -16.99
C ASN A 937 -15.22 11.90 -15.70
N LEU A 938 -15.28 13.21 -15.46
CA LEU A 938 -14.70 13.81 -14.26
C LEU A 938 -15.49 13.32 -13.05
N GLN A 939 -14.81 12.67 -12.11
CA GLN A 939 -15.39 12.07 -10.91
C GLN A 939 -15.06 12.88 -9.66
N ILE A 940 -13.85 13.45 -9.59
CA ILE A 940 -13.36 14.19 -8.44
C ILE A 940 -12.86 15.56 -8.91
N ALA A 941 -13.39 16.60 -8.28
CA ALA A 941 -12.88 17.95 -8.40
C ALA A 941 -12.54 18.46 -6.98
N ASP A 942 -11.25 18.68 -6.71
CA ASP A 942 -10.75 19.18 -5.45
C ASP A 942 -10.02 20.53 -5.66
N ILE A 943 -10.62 21.62 -5.17
CA ILE A 943 -10.12 22.98 -5.37
C ILE A 943 -9.93 23.65 -4.02
N GLN A 944 -8.67 23.86 -3.63
CA GLN A 944 -8.33 24.39 -2.31
C GLN A 944 -7.40 25.61 -2.41
N ASN A 945 -7.68 26.63 -1.59
CA ASN A 945 -6.84 27.81 -1.38
C ASN A 945 -6.53 28.61 -2.66
N CYS A 946 -7.44 28.62 -3.63
CA CYS A 946 -7.34 29.41 -4.86
C CYS A 946 -7.92 30.82 -4.64
N LYS A 947 -7.10 31.73 -4.11
CA LYS A 947 -7.58 32.99 -3.50
C LYS A 947 -8.27 33.97 -4.44
N LYS A 948 -7.82 34.07 -5.70
CA LYS A 948 -8.36 34.98 -6.73
C LYS A 948 -9.42 34.35 -7.64
N LEU A 949 -9.80 33.10 -7.39
CA LEU A 949 -10.75 32.37 -8.22
C LEU A 949 -12.16 32.90 -7.96
N LYS A 950 -12.80 33.51 -8.96
CA LYS A 950 -14.15 34.10 -8.81
C LYS A 950 -15.30 33.15 -9.18
N VAL A 951 -15.09 32.34 -10.21
CA VAL A 951 -16.05 31.38 -10.77
C VAL A 951 -15.36 30.05 -10.99
N LEU A 952 -16.01 28.94 -10.60
CA LEU A 952 -15.46 27.61 -10.80
C LEU A 952 -15.80 27.02 -12.19
N PHE A 953 -17.09 27.04 -12.58
CA PHE A 953 -17.56 26.53 -13.86
C PHE A 953 -18.55 27.48 -14.55
N ASP A 954 -18.52 27.52 -15.88
CA ASP A 954 -19.63 28.05 -16.67
C ASP A 954 -20.73 26.98 -16.79
N ALA A 955 -21.98 27.40 -17.04
CA ALA A 955 -23.13 26.50 -17.12
C ALA A 955 -22.97 25.35 -18.14
N SER A 956 -22.32 25.58 -19.28
CA SER A 956 -22.06 24.54 -20.28
C SER A 956 -21.06 23.49 -19.80
N VAL A 957 -19.99 23.91 -19.11
CA VAL A 957 -19.02 23.00 -18.50
C VAL A 957 -19.69 22.20 -17.40
N ALA A 958 -20.45 22.85 -16.53
CA ALA A 958 -21.20 22.20 -15.44
C ALA A 958 -22.17 21.13 -15.97
N GLN A 959 -22.87 21.40 -17.08
CA GLN A 959 -23.76 20.42 -17.71
C GLN A 959 -23.02 19.17 -18.22
N SER A 960 -21.73 19.30 -18.57
CA SER A 960 -20.93 18.16 -19.02
C SER A 960 -20.47 17.24 -17.89
N LEU A 961 -20.54 17.65 -16.62
CA LEU A 961 -20.01 16.93 -15.45
C LEU A 961 -20.90 15.77 -14.98
N CYS A 962 -21.28 14.88 -15.90
CA CYS A 962 -22.24 13.80 -15.66
C CYS A 962 -21.74 12.70 -14.71
N GLN A 963 -20.43 12.47 -14.60
CA GLN A 963 -19.86 11.42 -13.74
C GLN A 963 -19.27 11.99 -12.44
N LEU A 964 -19.48 13.28 -12.14
CA LEU A 964 -18.91 13.92 -10.97
C LEU A 964 -19.52 13.32 -9.71
N LYS A 965 -18.68 12.73 -8.85
CA LYS A 965 -19.05 12.07 -7.59
C LYS A 965 -18.72 12.93 -6.39
N LYS A 966 -17.61 13.65 -6.42
CA LYS A 966 -17.14 14.49 -5.33
C LYS A 966 -16.70 15.87 -5.82
N LEU A 967 -17.24 16.91 -5.19
CA LEU A 967 -16.81 18.29 -5.37
C LEU A 967 -16.42 18.88 -4.02
N LEU A 968 -15.12 19.17 -3.87
CA LEU A 968 -14.56 19.84 -2.69
C LEU A 968 -14.03 21.21 -3.10
N VAL A 969 -14.54 22.26 -2.46
CA VAL A 969 -14.06 23.63 -2.64
C VAL A 969 -13.76 24.21 -1.27
N LYS A 970 -12.50 24.61 -1.04
CA LYS A 970 -12.03 25.04 0.28
C LYS A 970 -11.17 26.29 0.21
N GLY A 971 -11.42 27.30 1.05
CA GLY A 971 -10.50 28.42 1.23
C GLY A 971 -10.27 29.30 0.00
N CYS A 972 -11.21 29.34 -0.95
CA CYS A 972 -11.19 30.22 -2.13
C CYS A 972 -11.89 31.54 -1.81
N ASP A 973 -11.12 32.56 -1.41
CA ASP A 973 -11.67 33.74 -0.74
C ASP A 973 -12.49 34.65 -1.65
N GLU A 974 -12.09 34.86 -2.92
CA GLU A 974 -12.83 35.66 -3.90
C GLU A 974 -13.90 34.88 -4.67
N LEU A 975 -14.17 33.61 -4.33
CA LEU A 975 -15.16 32.81 -5.05
C LEU A 975 -16.57 33.35 -4.78
N GLU A 976 -17.21 33.88 -5.82
CA GLU A 976 -18.55 34.48 -5.75
C GLU A 976 -19.65 33.45 -6.04
N THR A 977 -19.42 32.58 -7.02
CA THR A 977 -20.34 31.50 -7.42
C THR A 977 -19.59 30.25 -7.89
N VAL A 978 -20.17 29.06 -7.68
CA VAL A 978 -19.61 27.81 -8.20
C VAL A 978 -19.92 27.65 -9.68
N VAL A 979 -21.15 27.98 -10.10
CA VAL A 979 -21.59 27.96 -11.51
C VAL A 979 -22.07 29.34 -11.93
N ALA A 980 -21.55 29.85 -13.06
CA ALA A 980 -22.00 31.11 -13.66
C ALA A 980 -22.70 30.87 -15.01
N LYS A 981 -23.64 31.74 -15.38
CA LYS A 981 -24.24 31.75 -16.72
C LYS A 981 -23.25 32.27 -17.75
N GLU A 982 -23.30 31.70 -18.96
CA GLU A 982 -22.45 32.15 -20.06
C GLU A 982 -22.73 33.62 -20.44
N PRO A 983 -21.71 34.43 -20.74
CA PRO A 983 -21.91 35.76 -21.29
C PRO A 983 -22.60 35.67 -22.66
N GLN A 984 -23.69 36.43 -22.87
CA GLN A 984 -24.38 36.47 -24.16
C GLN A 984 -23.42 36.87 -25.28
N ARG A 985 -23.05 35.93 -26.15
CA ARG A 985 -22.33 36.18 -27.40
C ARG A 985 -23.32 36.10 -28.57
N GLN A 986 -23.09 36.92 -29.59
CA GLN A 986 -24.05 37.30 -30.65
C GLN A 986 -24.58 36.17 -31.56
N ASP A 987 -24.21 34.91 -31.33
CA ASP A 987 -24.65 33.77 -32.15
C ASP A 987 -25.79 33.03 -31.45
N GLY A 988 -27.02 33.49 -31.69
CA GLY A 988 -28.24 33.08 -30.98
C GLY A 988 -28.62 31.59 -31.07
N ARG A 989 -27.97 30.69 -30.31
CA ARG A 989 -28.48 29.35 -29.98
C ARG A 989 -28.04 28.80 -28.60
N VAL A 990 -29.01 28.09 -28.00
CA VAL A 990 -29.09 27.26 -26.77
C VAL A 990 -28.81 27.96 -25.43
N THR A 991 -29.88 28.46 -24.82
CA THR A 991 -29.95 28.66 -23.37
C THR A 991 -29.95 27.31 -22.67
N VAL A 992 -29.03 27.09 -21.73
CA VAL A 992 -29.09 25.91 -20.85
C VAL A 992 -30.30 26.06 -19.94
N ASP A 993 -31.31 25.20 -20.11
CA ASP A 993 -32.56 25.31 -19.35
C ASP A 993 -32.49 24.62 -17.97
N ILE A 994 -31.60 23.64 -17.79
CA ILE A 994 -31.39 22.92 -16.52
C ILE A 994 -29.99 22.29 -16.44
N VAL A 995 -29.36 22.32 -15.26
CA VAL A 995 -28.09 21.63 -14.98
C VAL A 995 -28.35 20.44 -14.06
N VAL A 996 -27.82 19.27 -14.40
CA VAL A 996 -28.03 18.04 -13.62
C VAL A 996 -26.68 17.44 -13.25
N PHE A 997 -26.47 17.17 -11.96
CA PHE A 997 -25.32 16.41 -11.46
C PHE A 997 -25.79 15.02 -11.04
N PRO A 998 -25.88 14.05 -11.96
CA PRO A 998 -26.62 12.82 -11.71
C PRO A 998 -25.91 11.86 -10.76
N GLN A 999 -24.59 11.96 -10.64
CA GLN A 999 -23.77 11.07 -9.80
C GLN A 999 -23.09 11.75 -8.60
N LEU A 1000 -23.35 13.04 -8.36
CA LEU A 1000 -22.70 13.74 -7.26
C LEU A 1000 -23.19 13.16 -5.94
N VAL A 1001 -22.28 12.57 -5.17
CA VAL A 1001 -22.54 11.93 -3.87
C VAL A 1001 -22.18 12.88 -2.73
N GLU A 1002 -21.08 13.61 -2.87
CA GLU A 1002 -20.51 14.47 -1.83
C GLU A 1002 -20.19 15.87 -2.36
N LEU A 1003 -20.78 16.88 -1.72
CA LEU A 1003 -20.50 18.30 -1.95
C LEU A 1003 -19.95 18.93 -0.67
N SER A 1004 -18.75 19.50 -0.73
CA SER A 1004 -18.11 20.17 0.40
C SER A 1004 -17.67 21.58 0.02
N LEU A 1005 -18.22 22.58 0.70
CA LEU A 1005 -17.96 24.01 0.51
C LEU A 1005 -17.47 24.59 1.85
N LEU A 1006 -16.17 24.82 1.96
CA LEU A 1006 -15.52 25.08 3.25
C LEU A 1006 -14.72 26.39 3.21
N TYR A 1007 -14.88 27.26 4.20
CA TYR A 1007 -14.11 28.50 4.36
C TYR A 1007 -14.19 29.40 3.11
N LEU A 1008 -15.40 29.70 2.63
CA LEU A 1008 -15.64 30.52 1.41
C LEU A 1008 -16.33 31.84 1.78
N PRO A 1009 -15.58 32.89 2.17
CA PRO A 1009 -16.13 34.13 2.73
C PRO A 1009 -17.04 34.92 1.78
N ASN A 1010 -16.78 34.87 0.46
CA ASN A 1010 -17.53 35.64 -0.54
C ASN A 1010 -18.56 34.82 -1.34
N LEU A 1011 -18.67 33.51 -1.09
CA LEU A 1011 -19.60 32.67 -1.84
C LEU A 1011 -21.04 33.06 -1.50
N ALA A 1012 -21.76 33.62 -2.47
CA ALA A 1012 -23.14 34.07 -2.30
C ALA A 1012 -24.17 32.97 -2.60
N ALA A 1013 -23.91 32.17 -3.64
CA ALA A 1013 -24.73 31.02 -4.01
C ALA A 1013 -23.90 29.97 -4.75
N PHE A 1014 -24.43 28.75 -4.87
CA PHE A 1014 -23.82 27.77 -5.79
C PHE A 1014 -24.07 28.18 -7.25
N CYS A 1015 -25.20 28.84 -7.56
CA CYS A 1015 -25.46 29.49 -8.85
C CYS A 1015 -26.35 30.74 -8.68
N LEU A 1016 -25.92 31.88 -9.23
CA LEU A 1016 -26.61 33.17 -9.10
C LEU A 1016 -27.78 33.39 -10.09
N ASP A 1017 -27.75 32.77 -11.28
CA ASP A 1017 -28.60 33.17 -12.43
C ASP A 1017 -29.96 32.44 -12.57
N SER A 1018 -30.55 31.97 -11.47
CA SER A 1018 -31.85 31.26 -11.48
C SER A 1018 -31.94 30.04 -12.40
N LEU A 1019 -30.82 29.39 -12.69
CA LEU A 1019 -30.76 28.10 -13.38
C LEU A 1019 -31.28 26.98 -12.46
N PRO A 1020 -32.25 26.15 -12.88
CA PRO A 1020 -32.68 25.01 -12.08
C PRO A 1020 -31.61 23.90 -12.04
N PHE A 1021 -31.46 23.25 -10.87
CA PHE A 1021 -30.51 22.16 -10.63
C PHE A 1021 -31.18 20.87 -10.11
N LYS A 1022 -30.68 19.71 -10.54
CA LYS A 1022 -31.07 18.39 -9.99
C LYS A 1022 -29.87 17.61 -9.48
N TRP A 1023 -30.02 16.99 -8.30
CA TRP A 1023 -28.98 16.24 -7.59
C TRP A 1023 -29.45 14.84 -7.14
N PRO A 1024 -29.81 13.95 -8.08
CA PRO A 1024 -30.50 12.70 -7.78
C PRO A 1024 -29.70 11.71 -6.91
N SER A 1025 -28.37 11.84 -6.85
CA SER A 1025 -27.49 10.95 -6.09
C SER A 1025 -26.82 11.57 -4.87
N LEU A 1026 -27.13 12.83 -4.55
CA LEU A 1026 -26.46 13.56 -3.48
C LEU A 1026 -26.80 12.97 -2.12
N GLU A 1027 -25.79 12.49 -1.39
CA GLU A 1027 -25.95 11.87 -0.07
C GLU A 1027 -25.45 12.76 1.06
N LYS A 1028 -24.37 13.52 0.81
CA LYS A 1028 -23.67 14.33 1.81
C LYS A 1028 -23.43 15.75 1.31
N VAL A 1029 -23.78 16.72 2.14
CA VAL A 1029 -23.47 18.14 1.92
C VAL A 1029 -22.78 18.70 3.16
N GLU A 1030 -21.62 19.30 2.99
CA GLU A 1030 -20.93 20.05 4.04
C GLU A 1030 -20.75 21.51 3.60
N VAL A 1031 -21.28 22.45 4.37
CA VAL A 1031 -21.05 23.88 4.20
C VAL A 1031 -20.53 24.43 5.51
N ARG A 1032 -19.31 24.96 5.52
CA ARG A 1032 -18.66 25.45 6.74
C ARG A 1032 -17.99 26.78 6.45
N GLN A 1033 -18.24 27.77 7.29
CA GLN A 1033 -17.68 29.12 7.22
C GLN A 1033 -17.88 29.78 5.86
N CYS A 1034 -19.12 29.74 5.34
CA CYS A 1034 -19.56 30.43 4.12
C CYS A 1034 -20.63 31.50 4.47
N PRO A 1035 -20.23 32.66 5.02
CA PRO A 1035 -21.13 33.61 5.66
C PRO A 1035 -22.10 34.34 4.73
N LYS A 1036 -21.73 34.53 3.45
CA LYS A 1036 -22.59 35.19 2.45
C LYS A 1036 -23.52 34.23 1.71
N MET A 1037 -23.43 32.92 1.99
CA MET A 1037 -24.18 31.93 1.24
C MET A 1037 -25.63 31.88 1.71
N GLU A 1038 -26.54 32.38 0.88
CA GLU A 1038 -27.98 32.43 1.19
C GLU A 1038 -28.75 31.25 0.59
N THR A 1039 -28.31 30.75 -0.56
CA THR A 1039 -28.96 29.64 -1.29
C THR A 1039 -27.93 28.76 -2.00
N LEU A 1040 -28.30 27.52 -2.36
CA LEU A 1040 -27.54 26.77 -3.37
C LEU A 1040 -27.96 27.19 -4.78
N ALA A 1041 -29.25 27.23 -5.07
CA ALA A 1041 -29.76 27.68 -6.37
C ALA A 1041 -31.02 28.52 -6.19
N ALA A 1042 -31.31 29.45 -7.11
CA ALA A 1042 -32.54 30.24 -7.00
C ALA A 1042 -33.79 29.34 -7.04
N ILE A 1043 -34.79 29.72 -6.25
CA ILE A 1043 -36.07 29.02 -6.17
C ILE A 1043 -36.86 29.37 -7.43
N VAL A 1044 -37.10 28.38 -8.28
CA VAL A 1044 -38.19 28.44 -9.25
C VAL A 1044 -39.43 27.95 -8.51
N ASP A 1045 -40.54 28.70 -8.57
CA ASP A 1045 -41.78 28.52 -7.79
C ASP A 1045 -42.51 27.16 -7.94
N SER A 1046 -41.88 26.14 -8.54
CA SER A 1046 -42.39 24.76 -8.54
C SER A 1046 -41.60 23.88 -7.57
N GLU A 1047 -42.28 23.35 -6.55
CA GLU A 1047 -41.74 22.40 -5.57
C GLU A 1047 -41.18 21.10 -6.20
N GLU A 1048 -41.42 20.86 -7.49
CA GLU A 1048 -41.02 19.65 -8.22
C GLU A 1048 -39.58 19.69 -8.79
N ASN A 1049 -38.89 20.83 -8.80
CA ASN A 1049 -37.69 21.02 -9.65
C ASN A 1049 -36.31 20.91 -8.98
N GLN A 1050 -36.21 20.69 -7.65
CA GLN A 1050 -34.93 20.50 -6.95
C GLN A 1050 -34.97 19.25 -6.06
N SER A 1051 -34.92 18.07 -6.69
CA SER A 1051 -34.97 16.77 -6.00
C SER A 1051 -33.56 16.33 -5.54
N THR A 1052 -33.39 16.13 -4.23
CA THR A 1052 -32.23 15.49 -3.58
C THR A 1052 -32.68 14.24 -2.82
N PRO A 1053 -33.16 13.19 -3.53
CA PRO A 1053 -33.92 12.09 -2.93
C PRO A 1053 -33.07 11.16 -2.05
N LYS A 1054 -31.74 11.15 -2.25
CA LYS A 1054 -30.79 10.31 -1.51
C LYS A 1054 -30.04 11.05 -0.40
N LEU A 1055 -30.40 12.30 -0.11
CA LEU A 1055 -29.70 13.11 0.88
C LEU A 1055 -29.86 12.49 2.27
N LYS A 1056 -28.73 12.16 2.91
CA LYS A 1056 -28.68 11.52 4.23
C LYS A 1056 -28.10 12.45 5.30
N GLN A 1057 -27.13 13.28 4.91
CA GLN A 1057 -26.35 14.08 5.86
C GLN A 1057 -26.13 15.49 5.34
N ILE A 1058 -26.42 16.48 6.19
CA ILE A 1058 -26.06 17.88 6.00
C ILE A 1058 -25.23 18.32 7.19
N LYS A 1059 -24.05 18.88 6.93
CA LYS A 1059 -23.18 19.50 7.93
C LYS A 1059 -23.12 21.01 7.69
N LEU A 1060 -23.65 21.82 8.59
CA LEU A 1060 -23.60 23.28 8.48
C LEU A 1060 -22.84 23.87 9.67
N ASP A 1061 -21.69 24.52 9.41
CA ASP A 1061 -20.86 25.17 10.45
C ASP A 1061 -20.56 24.25 11.67
N GLY A 1062 -20.39 22.95 11.43
CA GLY A 1062 -20.10 21.95 12.47
C GLY A 1062 -21.34 21.34 13.15
N VAL A 1063 -22.55 21.67 12.70
CA VAL A 1063 -23.81 21.04 13.13
C VAL A 1063 -24.17 19.92 12.16
N ASP A 1064 -24.20 18.68 12.65
CA ASP A 1064 -24.62 17.49 11.90
C ASP A 1064 -26.14 17.32 11.98
N LEU A 1065 -26.81 17.32 10.82
CA LEU A 1065 -28.26 17.15 10.71
C LEU A 1065 -28.57 16.02 9.72
N ILE A 1066 -29.34 15.04 10.20
CA ILE A 1066 -29.87 13.94 9.38
C ILE A 1066 -31.23 14.40 8.83
N LEU A 1067 -31.31 14.72 7.54
CA LEU A 1067 -32.58 15.06 6.90
C LEU A 1067 -33.05 13.90 6.02
N HIS A 1068 -34.24 13.37 6.30
CA HIS A 1068 -34.96 12.51 5.36
C HIS A 1068 -35.80 13.37 4.40
N GLY A 1069 -35.30 13.60 3.18
CA GLY A 1069 -36.13 13.99 2.03
C GLY A 1069 -36.76 15.40 2.01
N ARG A 1070 -36.19 16.41 2.68
CA ARG A 1070 -36.66 17.82 2.60
C ARG A 1070 -35.88 18.65 1.58
N SER A 1071 -36.47 19.77 1.11
CA SER A 1071 -35.82 20.74 0.20
C SER A 1071 -34.57 21.35 0.85
N LEU A 1072 -33.40 21.04 0.28
CA LEU A 1072 -32.09 21.52 0.73
C LEU A 1072 -31.98 23.05 0.72
N ASN A 1073 -32.56 23.71 -0.27
CA ASN A 1073 -32.58 25.18 -0.38
C ASN A 1073 -33.42 25.86 0.70
N LYS A 1074 -34.65 25.38 0.96
CA LYS A 1074 -35.49 25.91 2.07
C LYS A 1074 -34.80 25.77 3.43
N PHE A 1075 -33.96 24.73 3.59
CA PHE A 1075 -33.21 24.52 4.83
C PHE A 1075 -32.06 25.51 4.99
N ILE A 1076 -31.26 25.72 3.94
CA ILE A 1076 -30.14 26.68 3.96
C ILE A 1076 -30.65 28.11 4.15
N GLN A 1077 -31.76 28.51 3.51
CA GLN A 1077 -32.36 29.83 3.72
C GLN A 1077 -32.83 30.05 5.16
N LYS A 1078 -33.53 29.08 5.76
CA LYS A 1078 -33.92 29.20 7.18
C LYS A 1078 -32.71 29.27 8.10
N TYR A 1079 -31.63 28.56 7.75
CA TYR A 1079 -30.39 28.60 8.49
C TYR A 1079 -29.68 29.96 8.35
N SER A 1080 -29.64 30.54 7.15
CA SER A 1080 -29.08 31.87 6.92
C SER A 1080 -29.90 32.94 7.65
N GLU A 1081 -31.23 32.91 7.55
CA GLU A 1081 -32.14 33.82 8.29
C GLU A 1081 -31.94 33.71 9.81
N ALA A 1082 -31.89 32.50 10.35
CA ALA A 1082 -31.68 32.27 11.79
C ALA A 1082 -30.29 32.73 12.25
N ARG A 1083 -29.27 32.59 11.39
CA ARG A 1083 -27.91 33.09 11.60
C ARG A 1083 -27.88 34.61 11.59
N GLU A 1084 -28.54 35.25 10.64
CA GLU A 1084 -28.67 36.71 10.58
C GLU A 1084 -29.39 37.26 11.80
N LEU A 1085 -30.52 36.66 12.19
CA LEU A 1085 -31.24 37.02 13.43
C LEU A 1085 -30.35 36.87 14.67
N ARG A 1086 -29.57 35.78 14.77
CA ARG A 1086 -28.61 35.59 15.87
C ARG A 1086 -27.52 36.67 15.87
N ASN A 1087 -27.00 37.03 14.70
CA ASN A 1087 -26.04 38.12 14.57
C ASN A 1087 -26.66 39.48 14.93
N LEU A 1088 -27.90 39.73 14.51
CA LEU A 1088 -28.64 40.96 14.81
C LEU A 1088 -28.98 41.07 16.30
N ILE A 1089 -29.34 39.97 16.96
CA ILE A 1089 -29.56 39.90 18.41
C ILE A 1089 -28.26 40.17 19.16
N ASN A 1090 -27.15 39.57 18.72
CA ASN A 1090 -25.83 39.82 19.30
C ASN A 1090 -25.40 41.29 19.12
N ASP A 1091 -25.68 41.90 17.95
CA ASP A 1091 -25.41 43.32 17.70
C ASP A 1091 -26.34 44.24 18.50
N HIS A 1092 -27.62 43.85 18.69
CA HIS A 1092 -28.56 44.57 19.55
C HIS A 1092 -28.18 44.47 21.03
N GLN A 1093 -27.69 43.32 21.50
CA GLN A 1093 -27.18 43.14 22.87
C GLN A 1093 -25.90 43.97 23.10
N SER A 1094 -25.01 44.01 22.12
CA SER A 1094 -23.84 44.89 22.08
C SER A 1094 -24.24 46.38 22.16
N ARG A 1095 -25.24 46.81 21.39
CA ARG A 1095 -25.77 48.18 21.42
C ARG A 1095 -26.52 48.52 22.71
N MET A 1096 -27.26 47.57 23.29
CA MET A 1096 -27.95 47.75 24.58
C MET A 1096 -26.98 47.83 25.76
N GLN A 1097 -25.84 47.12 25.70
CA GLN A 1097 -24.73 47.31 26.65
C GLN A 1097 -24.11 48.71 26.50
N GLY A 1098 -23.99 49.24 25.29
CA GLY A 1098 -23.53 50.62 25.06
C GLY A 1098 -24.50 51.71 25.55
N LEU A 1099 -25.82 51.45 25.59
CA LEU A 1099 -26.85 52.39 26.08
C LEU A 1099 -27.09 52.31 27.59
N THR A 1100 -26.63 51.26 28.26
CA THR A 1100 -26.66 51.15 29.73
C THR A 1100 -25.40 51.74 30.39
N GLU A 1101 -24.41 52.13 29.59
CA GLU A 1101 -23.20 52.87 30.01
C GLU A 1101 -23.28 54.39 29.74
N SER A 1102 -24.42 54.92 29.25
CA SER A 1102 -24.73 56.37 29.20
C SER A 1102 -25.74 56.75 30.26
#